data_AF-A0A8S2AFS9-F1
#
_entry.id   AF-A0A8S2AFS9-F1
#
_cell.length_a   1.000
_cell.length_b   1.000
_cell.length_c   1.000
_cell.angle_alpha   90.00
_cell.angle_beta   90.00
_cell.angle_gamma   90.00
#
_symmetry.space_group_name_H-M   'P 1'
#
loop_
_entity.id
_entity.type
_entity.pdbx_description
1 polymer ?
#
loop_
_entity_poly.entity_id
_entity_poly.type
_entity_poly.pdbx_seq_one_letter_code
_entity_poly.pdbx_strand_id
1 'polypeptide(L)'
;MRRDLRSFSEKSKKQIQRRGTKVANGSAMAARKRASSVTNSAKTALSEPASSPTELKTVVSGEDFRLAPPKLGVIFVISSLLCSLYLYLLCFHYNVDNELKRPILINAGLSVVGFFVTLKLIPVAARYVLRRNMFGFDINKRGTPQGEVKVPESLGIVVGIVFLIVAIVFQFFNFTEDSVWLVEYNAALASICFMILLGFVDDVLDVPWRVKLLLPSFATLPLLMAYAGHTTIVIPKPLVSYIGLEVFDLGRIYKLYMALLAVFCTNSINIHAGLNGLEIGQTVVIAAAILIHNIMQIGASVDTEYHQAHAFSIYLTQPLMATSLAMLAYNWYPSAVFVGDTYTVFAGMTMAVVGILGHFSETLLIFFLPQVLNFLLSLPQLAGIVKCPRHRLPKYDPATGLLTGTKDGTLVNVYLRIFGRKSEKSLCIHLLVFQALACAFCFMLRHFLAGWFLKKQEEKMGRGKIAIKRINNSTSRQVTFSKRRNGLLKKAKELAILCDAEVGVIIFSSTGRLYDFSSSSMKSVIERYSDAKGEASSENDPASEIQFWQKEAAILKRQLHNLQENHRQMMGEELSGLSVEALQNLENQLELSLRGVRMKKDQMLIEEIQVLNREGNLVHQENLDLHKKVNLMHQQNKELHEKVSEVEGVKITNKNFLLTNGLDMRDNSSEHVHLQLSQPQPDETHAKAIQLNYFSFIA
;
A
#
# COMPACT_ATOMS: atom_id res chain seq x y z
N MET A 1 35.98 -28.67 54.68
CA MET A 1 35.34 -28.13 53.46
C MET A 1 33.99 -28.82 53.15
N ARG A 2 33.07 -28.90 54.13
CA ARG A 2 31.74 -29.55 54.00
C ARG A 2 30.60 -28.78 54.70
N ARG A 3 30.84 -27.52 55.12
CA ARG A 3 29.80 -26.64 55.68
C ARG A 3 29.37 -25.51 54.75
N ASP A 4 30.19 -25.10 53.78
CA ASP A 4 29.82 -24.04 52.82
C ASP A 4 29.01 -24.52 51.59
N LEU A 5 28.97 -25.83 51.31
CA LEU A 5 28.15 -26.39 50.22
C LEU A 5 26.67 -26.62 50.61
N ARG A 6 26.33 -26.59 51.91
CA ARG A 6 24.92 -26.68 52.35
C ARG A 6 24.21 -25.33 52.31
N SER A 7 24.93 -24.21 52.43
CA SER A 7 24.32 -22.86 52.37
C SER A 7 23.97 -22.43 50.93
N PHE A 8 24.65 -22.98 49.92
CA PHE A 8 24.35 -22.75 48.50
C PHE A 8 23.21 -23.66 47.98
N SER A 9 23.11 -24.90 48.50
CA SER A 9 22.08 -25.87 48.11
C SER A 9 20.68 -25.47 48.62
N GLU A 10 20.56 -24.89 49.81
CA GLU A 10 19.27 -24.37 50.30
C GLU A 10 18.82 -23.07 49.63
N LYS A 11 19.77 -22.21 49.20
CA LYS A 11 19.46 -21.01 48.41
C LYS A 11 19.01 -21.36 46.98
N SER A 12 19.58 -22.39 46.36
CA SER A 12 19.10 -22.91 45.05
C SER A 12 17.78 -23.66 45.15
N LYS A 13 17.52 -24.44 46.21
CA LYS A 13 16.23 -25.13 46.39
C LYS A 13 15.07 -24.17 46.67
N LYS A 14 15.29 -23.05 47.39
CA LYS A 14 14.29 -21.97 47.52
C LYS A 14 14.07 -21.16 46.23
N GLN A 15 15.02 -21.17 45.29
CA GLN A 15 14.89 -20.51 43.99
C GLN A 15 14.23 -21.41 42.93
N ILE A 16 14.36 -22.73 43.05
CA ILE A 16 13.76 -23.73 42.15
C ILE A 16 12.32 -24.10 42.55
N GLN A 17 11.99 -24.11 43.85
CA GLN A 17 10.59 -24.25 44.29
C GLN A 17 9.73 -22.99 44.05
N ARG A 18 10.37 -21.86 43.68
CA ARG A 18 9.70 -20.66 43.13
C ARG A 18 9.55 -20.66 41.61
N ARG A 19 10.15 -21.63 40.89
CA ARG A 19 10.04 -21.78 39.43
C ARG A 19 9.25 -23.02 38.99
N GLY A 20 9.08 -24.01 39.85
CA GLY A 20 8.30 -25.24 39.58
C GLY A 20 6.77 -25.12 39.63
N THR A 21 6.20 -24.00 40.10
CA THR A 21 4.74 -23.74 40.08
C THR A 21 4.32 -22.82 38.94
N LYS A 22 5.08 -22.79 37.84
CA LYS A 22 4.85 -21.85 36.73
C LYS A 22 5.01 -22.47 35.34
N VAL A 23 4.70 -23.76 35.16
CA VAL A 23 4.49 -24.34 33.83
C VAL A 23 3.42 -25.42 33.91
N ALA A 24 2.20 -25.00 34.24
CA ALA A 24 0.95 -25.73 34.01
C ALA A 24 -0.19 -24.74 34.23
N ASN A 25 -0.37 -23.82 33.29
CA ASN A 25 -1.62 -23.11 33.04
C ASN A 25 -1.50 -22.42 31.67
N GLY A 26 -2.13 -23.06 30.67
CA GLY A 26 -2.30 -22.52 29.34
C GLY A 26 -3.02 -21.18 29.39
N SER A 27 -2.55 -20.28 28.53
CA SER A 27 -2.83 -18.86 28.47
C SER A 27 -4.33 -18.58 28.28
N ALA A 28 -5.00 -18.21 29.37
CA ALA A 28 -6.29 -17.55 29.37
C ALA A 28 -6.07 -16.05 29.54
N MET A 29 -6.67 -15.27 28.63
CA MET A 29 -6.84 -13.82 28.74
C MET A 29 -7.31 -13.43 30.14
N ALA A 30 -6.47 -12.72 30.89
CA ALA A 30 -6.82 -11.96 32.07
C ALA A 30 -5.74 -10.89 32.30
N ALA A 31 -6.05 -9.65 32.65
CA ALA A 31 -7.07 -9.33 33.63
C ALA A 31 -7.78 -8.00 33.37
N ARG A 32 -9.12 -8.11 33.26
CA ARG A 32 -10.01 -7.26 34.05
C ARG A 32 -9.81 -7.57 35.54
N LYS A 33 -9.84 -6.49 36.35
CA LYS A 33 -9.96 -6.41 37.81
C LYS A 33 -8.76 -6.86 38.67
N ARG A 34 -8.22 -5.91 39.44
CA ARG A 34 -8.19 -5.95 40.91
C ARG A 34 -8.19 -4.53 41.47
N ALA A 35 -9.23 -4.24 42.25
CA ALA A 35 -9.26 -3.12 43.18
C ALA A 35 -8.54 -3.54 44.47
N SER A 36 -7.93 -2.57 45.11
CA SER A 36 -7.24 -2.63 46.41
C SER A 36 -8.18 -2.97 47.56
N SER A 37 -7.68 -3.70 48.56
CA SER A 37 -8.19 -3.61 49.93
C SER A 37 -7.01 -3.54 50.90
N VAL A 38 -7.03 -2.44 51.66
CA VAL A 38 -6.18 -2.10 52.79
C VAL A 38 -6.41 -3.09 53.93
N THR A 39 -5.34 -3.41 54.65
CA THR A 39 -5.26 -4.20 55.88
C THR A 39 -6.05 -3.61 57.04
N ASN A 40 -6.72 -4.46 57.84
CA ASN A 40 -6.72 -4.38 59.31
C ASN A 40 -7.18 -5.69 59.99
N SER A 41 -6.25 -6.26 60.77
CA SER A 41 -6.35 -6.91 62.09
C SER A 41 -7.61 -7.72 62.51
N ALA A 42 -7.39 -9.04 62.65
CA ALA A 42 -7.74 -9.96 63.76
C ALA A 42 -9.06 -9.85 64.56
N LYS A 43 -9.83 -10.96 64.60
CA LYS A 43 -10.05 -11.81 65.81
C LYS A 43 -10.92 -13.06 65.53
N THR A 44 -10.67 -14.06 66.36
CA THR A 44 -11.03 -15.48 66.43
C THR A 44 -12.51 -15.78 66.73
N ALA A 45 -13.09 -16.88 66.18
CA ALA A 45 -13.81 -17.96 66.90
C ALA A 45 -14.70 -18.88 66.02
N LEU A 46 -14.42 -20.19 66.12
CA LEU A 46 -15.26 -21.42 66.15
C LEU A 46 -16.37 -21.80 65.10
N SER A 47 -16.16 -23.04 64.58
CA SER A 47 -17.06 -24.21 64.38
C SER A 47 -18.17 -24.29 63.30
N GLU A 48 -17.88 -25.14 62.27
CA GLU A 48 -18.65 -26.23 61.59
C GLU A 48 -20.11 -26.05 61.05
N PRO A 49 -20.59 -26.89 60.09
CA PRO A 49 -19.99 -27.30 58.81
C PRO A 49 -20.96 -27.20 57.60
N ALA A 50 -20.37 -27.14 56.39
CA ALA A 50 -20.85 -27.60 55.09
C ALA A 50 -22.36 -27.49 54.69
N SER A 51 -22.64 -26.57 53.76
CA SER A 51 -23.47 -26.88 52.58
C SER A 51 -23.03 -26.05 51.38
N SER A 52 -22.86 -26.73 50.24
CA SER A 52 -22.29 -26.24 48.98
C SER A 52 -23.13 -25.14 48.31
N PRO A 53 -22.54 -24.03 47.81
CA PRO A 53 -23.23 -23.15 46.89
C PRO A 53 -22.99 -23.61 45.45
N THR A 54 -24.06 -24.07 44.81
CA THR A 54 -24.14 -24.27 43.36
C THR A 54 -23.92 -22.93 42.66
N GLU A 55 -22.75 -22.74 42.06
CA GLU A 55 -22.45 -21.61 41.17
C GLU A 55 -23.36 -21.67 39.93
N LEU A 56 -24.31 -20.74 39.83
CA LEU A 56 -25.01 -20.46 38.58
C LEU A 56 -24.07 -19.63 37.67
N LYS A 57 -23.16 -20.31 36.96
CA LYS A 57 -22.48 -19.75 35.78
C LYS A 57 -23.42 -19.92 34.58
N THR A 58 -24.19 -18.89 34.26
CA THR A 58 -24.85 -18.78 32.95
C THR A 58 -23.77 -18.60 31.87
N VAL A 59 -23.35 -19.73 31.30
CA VAL A 59 -22.74 -19.77 29.98
C VAL A 59 -23.83 -19.34 29.00
N VAL A 60 -23.68 -18.14 28.42
CA VAL A 60 -24.54 -17.72 27.30
C VAL A 60 -24.26 -18.68 26.14
N SER A 61 -25.19 -19.59 25.87
CA SER A 61 -25.20 -20.42 24.68
C SER A 61 -25.22 -19.52 23.44
N GLY A 62 -24.50 -19.90 22.39
CA GLY A 62 -24.36 -19.11 21.17
C GLY A 62 -25.63 -18.92 20.34
N GLU A 63 -26.80 -19.30 20.86
CA GLU A 63 -28.12 -19.20 20.22
C GLU A 63 -28.87 -17.90 20.56
N ASP A 64 -28.54 -17.23 21.68
CA ASP A 64 -29.23 -16.01 22.12
C ASP A 64 -28.55 -14.69 21.71
N PHE A 65 -27.51 -14.72 20.87
CA PHE A 65 -26.86 -13.49 20.41
C PHE A 65 -27.76 -12.71 19.45
N ARG A 66 -28.35 -11.62 19.96
CA ARG A 66 -29.09 -10.63 19.16
C ARG A 66 -28.28 -9.33 19.04
N LEU A 67 -27.83 -9.05 17.82
CA LEU A 67 -27.17 -7.78 17.49
C LEU A 67 -28.19 -6.64 17.52
N ALA A 68 -27.83 -5.50 18.10
CA ALA A 68 -28.68 -4.31 18.06
C ALA A 68 -28.96 -3.88 16.61
N PRO A 69 -30.18 -3.37 16.32
CA PRO A 69 -30.54 -2.98 14.95
C PRO A 69 -29.66 -1.84 14.43
N PRO A 70 -29.44 -1.77 13.10
CA PRO A 70 -28.65 -0.70 12.50
C PRO A 70 -29.35 0.66 12.66
N LYS A 71 -28.58 1.71 12.89
CA LYS A 71 -29.05 3.08 13.13
C LYS A 71 -29.35 3.83 11.82
N LEU A 72 -30.22 3.25 10.99
CA LEU A 72 -30.45 3.70 9.61
C LEU A 72 -30.93 5.15 9.49
N GLY A 73 -31.74 5.66 10.44
CA GLY A 73 -32.18 7.05 10.41
C GLY A 73 -31.02 8.06 10.48
N VAL A 74 -30.02 7.81 11.32
CA VAL A 74 -28.82 8.66 11.41
C VAL A 74 -27.99 8.55 10.13
N ILE A 75 -27.82 7.34 9.60
CA ILE A 75 -27.05 7.10 8.38
C ILE A 75 -27.73 7.73 7.16
N PHE A 76 -29.06 7.71 7.10
CA PHE A 76 -29.82 8.37 6.04
C PHE A 76 -29.57 9.89 6.02
N VAL A 77 -29.61 10.55 7.19
CA VAL A 77 -29.31 11.98 7.30
C VAL A 77 -27.87 12.30 6.89
N ILE A 78 -26.90 11.52 7.40
CA ILE A 78 -25.48 11.70 7.07
C ILE A 78 -25.24 11.48 5.56
N SER A 79 -25.77 10.39 5.01
CA SER A 79 -25.64 10.05 3.59
C SER A 79 -26.28 11.12 2.71
N SER A 80 -27.48 11.60 3.05
CA SER A 80 -28.16 12.66 2.30
C SER A 80 -27.36 13.97 2.32
N LEU A 81 -26.80 14.36 3.47
CA LEU A 81 -25.96 15.55 3.59
C LEU A 81 -24.69 15.44 2.73
N LEU A 82 -23.99 14.32 2.79
CA LEU A 82 -22.70 14.14 2.11
C LEU A 82 -22.86 13.89 0.59
N CYS A 83 -23.92 13.21 0.18
CA CYS A 83 -24.14 12.87 -1.22
C CYS A 83 -24.84 13.99 -2.00
N SER A 84 -25.62 14.87 -1.36
CA SER A 84 -26.39 15.91 -2.05
C SER A 84 -25.50 16.86 -2.85
N LEU A 85 -24.41 17.34 -2.26
CA LEU A 85 -23.46 18.22 -2.95
C LEU A 85 -22.76 17.48 -4.10
N TYR A 86 -22.32 16.24 -3.88
CA TYR A 86 -21.69 15.43 -4.93
C TYR A 86 -22.63 15.21 -6.13
N LEU A 87 -23.88 14.81 -5.88
CA LEU A 87 -24.88 14.59 -6.92
C LEU A 87 -25.25 15.89 -7.64
N TYR A 88 -25.38 16.99 -6.90
CA TYR A 88 -25.62 18.32 -7.49
C TYR A 88 -24.49 18.70 -8.45
N LEU A 89 -23.22 18.52 -8.03
CA LEU A 89 -22.07 18.84 -8.85
C LEU A 89 -21.98 17.97 -10.10
N LEU A 90 -22.24 16.66 -9.97
CA LEU A 90 -22.20 15.69 -11.07
C LEU A 90 -23.34 15.89 -12.08
N CYS A 91 -24.54 16.21 -11.61
CA CYS A 91 -25.74 16.21 -12.45
C CYS A 91 -26.10 17.59 -13.02
N PHE A 92 -25.82 18.68 -12.29
CA PHE A 92 -26.35 20.01 -12.60
C PHE A 92 -25.30 21.11 -12.74
N HIS A 93 -24.19 21.05 -11.99
CA HIS A 93 -23.20 22.14 -12.01
C HIS A 93 -22.12 21.99 -13.08
N TYR A 94 -21.49 20.81 -13.16
CA TYR A 94 -20.44 20.54 -14.15
C TYR A 94 -21.01 19.77 -15.33
N ASN A 95 -20.63 20.17 -16.54
CA ASN A 95 -20.96 19.46 -17.76
C ASN A 95 -20.02 18.27 -17.95
N VAL A 96 -20.26 17.19 -17.20
CA VAL A 96 -19.50 15.94 -17.31
C VAL A 96 -20.02 15.15 -18.51
N ASP A 97 -19.10 14.79 -19.41
CA ASP A 97 -19.41 14.03 -20.63
C ASP A 97 -20.19 12.75 -20.32
N ASN A 98 -21.18 12.43 -21.16
CA ASN A 98 -22.06 11.29 -20.96
C ASN A 98 -21.30 9.94 -20.93
N GLU A 99 -20.20 9.84 -21.69
CA GLU A 99 -19.31 8.67 -21.69
C GLU A 99 -18.68 8.41 -20.31
N LEU A 100 -18.35 9.47 -19.55
CA LEU A 100 -17.79 9.33 -18.21
C LEU A 100 -18.87 9.23 -17.14
N LYS A 101 -19.97 9.97 -17.34
CA LYS A 101 -21.10 10.03 -16.41
C LYS A 101 -21.81 8.67 -16.28
N ARG A 102 -21.98 7.93 -17.39
CA ARG A 102 -22.66 6.62 -17.39
C ARG A 102 -21.95 5.59 -16.47
N PRO A 103 -20.64 5.30 -16.61
CA PRO A 103 -19.88 4.48 -15.67
C PRO A 103 -20.00 4.92 -14.21
N ILE A 104 -19.89 6.22 -13.93
CA ILE A 104 -19.99 6.77 -12.57
C ILE A 104 -21.35 6.46 -11.94
N LEU A 105 -22.44 6.55 -12.71
CA LEU A 105 -23.79 6.24 -12.24
C LEU A 105 -24.02 4.73 -12.07
N ILE A 106 -23.50 3.90 -12.98
CA ILE A 106 -23.54 2.43 -12.85
C ILE A 106 -22.84 2.02 -11.56
N ASN A 107 -21.63 2.54 -11.32
CA ASN A 107 -20.87 2.23 -10.11
C ASN A 107 -21.57 2.73 -8.83
N ALA A 108 -22.23 3.89 -8.89
CA ALA A 108 -23.06 4.37 -7.79
C ALA A 108 -24.21 3.39 -7.48
N GLY A 109 -24.89 2.87 -8.51
CA GLY A 109 -25.93 1.85 -8.36
C GLY A 109 -25.41 0.56 -7.72
N LEU A 110 -24.27 0.04 -8.21
CA LEU A 110 -23.61 -1.13 -7.63
C LEU A 110 -23.17 -0.88 -6.17
N SER A 111 -22.69 0.33 -5.86
CA SER A 111 -22.31 0.72 -4.51
C SER A 111 -23.50 0.73 -3.55
N VAL A 112 -24.68 1.17 -4.01
CA VAL A 112 -25.93 1.11 -3.23
C VAL A 112 -26.32 -0.36 -2.94
N VAL A 113 -26.19 -1.26 -3.92
CA VAL A 113 -26.36 -2.70 -3.69
C VAL A 113 -25.37 -3.20 -2.64
N GLY A 114 -24.09 -2.80 -2.73
CA GLY A 114 -23.04 -3.10 -1.77
C GLY A 114 -23.35 -2.63 -0.34
N PHE A 115 -23.98 -1.47 -0.18
CA PHE A 115 -24.47 -0.98 1.12
C PHE A 115 -25.48 -1.96 1.75
N PHE A 116 -26.50 -2.39 0.99
CA PHE A 116 -27.53 -3.31 1.50
C PHE A 116 -26.97 -4.72 1.76
N VAL A 117 -26.06 -5.21 0.93
CA VAL A 117 -25.37 -6.49 1.14
C VAL A 117 -24.55 -6.43 2.43
N THR A 118 -23.77 -5.37 2.64
CA THR A 118 -22.99 -5.16 3.87
C THR A 118 -23.90 -5.14 5.10
N LEU A 119 -25.04 -4.42 5.05
CA LEU A 119 -26.01 -4.37 6.16
C LEU A 119 -26.55 -5.75 6.56
N LYS A 120 -26.78 -6.62 5.57
CA LYS A 120 -27.26 -8.00 5.79
C LYS A 120 -26.16 -8.94 6.27
N LEU A 121 -24.92 -8.76 5.82
CA LEU A 121 -23.80 -9.65 6.16
C LEU A 121 -23.22 -9.36 7.55
N ILE A 122 -23.25 -8.13 8.05
CA ILE A 122 -22.69 -7.78 9.37
C ILE A 122 -23.27 -8.65 10.50
N PRO A 123 -24.60 -8.82 10.67
CA PRO A 123 -25.15 -9.70 11.71
C PRO A 123 -24.81 -11.18 11.56
N VAL A 124 -24.56 -11.63 10.31
CA VAL A 124 -24.13 -13.00 10.04
C VAL A 124 -22.68 -13.17 10.48
N ALA A 125 -21.77 -12.32 10.01
CA ALA A 125 -20.36 -12.35 10.36
C ALA A 125 -20.14 -12.15 11.87
N ALA A 126 -20.89 -11.26 12.51
CA ALA A 126 -20.85 -11.01 13.95
C ALA A 126 -21.02 -12.31 14.76
N ARG A 127 -21.94 -13.19 14.36
CA ARG A 127 -22.15 -14.49 15.01
C ARG A 127 -20.94 -15.41 14.86
N TYR A 128 -20.29 -15.42 13.70
CA TYR A 128 -19.11 -16.26 13.46
C TYR A 128 -17.88 -15.77 14.23
N VAL A 129 -17.59 -14.46 14.22
CA VAL A 129 -16.42 -13.91 14.93
C VAL A 129 -16.56 -14.12 16.45
N LEU A 130 -17.78 -13.98 17.00
CA LEU A 130 -18.04 -14.26 18.41
C LEU A 130 -17.81 -15.73 18.78
N ARG A 131 -18.25 -16.67 17.93
CA ARG A 131 -17.98 -18.11 18.11
C ARG A 131 -16.48 -18.43 18.10
N ARG A 132 -15.67 -17.60 17.44
CA ARG A 132 -14.20 -17.71 17.39
C ARG A 132 -13.48 -16.89 18.46
N ASN A 133 -14.21 -16.34 19.44
CA ASN A 133 -13.67 -15.44 20.48
C ASN A 133 -13.01 -14.15 19.96
N MET A 134 -13.41 -13.69 18.77
CA MET A 134 -12.98 -12.41 18.23
C MET A 134 -13.97 -11.32 18.65
N PHE A 135 -13.69 -10.72 19.82
CA PHE A 135 -14.49 -9.65 20.41
C PHE A 135 -13.64 -8.71 21.26
N GLY A 136 -14.11 -7.47 21.38
CA GLY A 136 -13.57 -6.45 22.27
C GLY A 136 -14.58 -6.06 23.36
N PHE A 137 -14.07 -5.46 24.43
CA PHE A 137 -14.90 -4.73 25.40
C PHE A 137 -14.83 -3.24 25.10
N ASP A 138 -15.97 -2.54 25.23
CA ASP A 138 -16.00 -1.09 25.08
C ASP A 138 -15.31 -0.41 26.28
N ILE A 139 -14.05 -0.01 26.06
CA ILE A 139 -13.18 0.56 27.10
C ILE A 139 -13.74 1.89 27.63
N ASN A 140 -14.40 2.66 26.76
CA ASN A 140 -15.01 3.95 27.10
C ASN A 140 -16.35 3.81 27.83
N LYS A 141 -16.74 2.57 28.20
CA LYS A 141 -17.91 2.28 29.03
C LYS A 141 -17.55 1.39 30.22
N ARG A 142 -16.25 1.24 30.51
CA ARG A 142 -15.75 0.36 31.59
C ARG A 142 -16.36 0.76 32.94
N GLY A 143 -16.88 -0.22 33.66
CA GLY A 143 -17.54 -0.01 34.96
C GLY A 143 -19.06 0.18 34.84
N THR A 144 -19.62 0.12 33.64
CA THR A 144 -21.07 0.05 33.40
C THR A 144 -21.46 -1.34 32.87
N PRO A 145 -22.74 -1.76 32.97
CA PRO A 145 -23.22 -3.00 32.37
C PRO A 145 -22.92 -3.10 30.87
N GLN A 146 -23.02 -1.98 30.14
CA GLN A 146 -22.73 -1.93 28.70
C GLN A 146 -21.26 -2.21 28.39
N GLY A 147 -20.34 -1.73 29.23
CA GLY A 147 -18.91 -2.00 29.06
C GLY A 147 -18.56 -3.47 29.25
N GLU A 148 -19.38 -4.24 29.97
CA GLU A 148 -19.14 -5.67 30.23
C GLU A 148 -19.61 -6.59 29.10
N VAL A 149 -20.40 -6.08 28.15
CA VAL A 149 -20.86 -6.83 26.98
C VAL A 149 -19.71 -7.07 26.01
N LYS A 150 -19.63 -8.29 25.46
CA LYS A 150 -18.70 -8.64 24.38
C LYS A 150 -19.21 -8.06 23.06
N VAL A 151 -18.41 -7.20 22.43
CA VAL A 151 -18.73 -6.60 21.13
C VAL A 151 -17.92 -7.32 20.05
N PRO A 152 -18.56 -7.89 19.00
CA PRO A 152 -17.84 -8.56 17.91
C PRO A 152 -16.85 -7.62 17.24
N GLU A 153 -15.65 -8.13 16.93
CA GLU A 153 -14.54 -7.35 16.38
C GLU A 153 -14.10 -7.87 15.00
N SER A 154 -13.30 -7.09 14.28
CA SER A 154 -12.80 -7.40 12.92
C SER A 154 -13.87 -7.48 11.85
N LEU A 155 -15.00 -6.80 12.05
CA LEU A 155 -16.09 -6.75 11.07
C LEU A 155 -15.72 -5.92 9.83
N GLY A 156 -14.58 -5.22 9.84
CA GLY A 156 -13.95 -4.62 8.66
C GLY A 156 -13.76 -5.60 7.50
N ILE A 157 -13.62 -6.91 7.79
CA ILE A 157 -13.51 -7.94 6.75
C ILE A 157 -14.77 -7.99 5.86
N VAL A 158 -15.95 -7.79 6.43
CA VAL A 158 -17.22 -7.78 5.66
C VAL A 158 -17.23 -6.60 4.69
N VAL A 159 -16.84 -5.42 5.18
CA VAL A 159 -16.74 -4.20 4.38
C VAL A 159 -15.76 -4.40 3.23
N GLY A 160 -14.57 -4.91 3.51
CA GLY A 160 -13.52 -5.16 2.51
C GLY A 160 -13.94 -6.19 1.45
N ILE A 161 -14.58 -7.30 1.84
CA ILE A 161 -15.06 -8.32 0.90
C ILE A 161 -16.15 -7.75 -0.02
N VAL A 162 -17.16 -7.08 0.54
CA VAL A 162 -18.24 -6.50 -0.27
C VAL A 162 -17.71 -5.40 -1.19
N PHE A 163 -16.78 -4.58 -0.71
CA PHE A 163 -16.07 -3.60 -1.52
C PHE A 163 -15.38 -4.24 -2.72
N LEU A 164 -14.60 -5.31 -2.51
CA LEU A 164 -13.90 -6.02 -3.59
C LEU A 164 -14.89 -6.60 -4.60
N ILE A 165 -15.97 -7.24 -4.13
CA ILE A 165 -16.99 -7.78 -5.02
C ILE A 165 -17.61 -6.68 -5.89
N VAL A 166 -17.99 -5.55 -5.29
CA VAL A 166 -18.55 -4.42 -6.06
C VAL A 166 -17.55 -3.90 -7.07
N ALA A 167 -16.28 -3.72 -6.68
CA ALA A 167 -15.24 -3.21 -7.56
C ALA A 167 -14.89 -4.16 -8.71
N ILE A 168 -14.91 -5.48 -8.48
CA ILE A 168 -14.69 -6.52 -9.50
C ILE A 168 -15.90 -6.63 -10.45
N VAL A 169 -17.12 -6.57 -9.92
CA VAL A 169 -18.34 -6.57 -10.75
C VAL A 169 -18.38 -5.32 -11.62
N PHE A 170 -18.03 -4.15 -11.06
CA PHE A 170 -17.90 -2.93 -11.85
C PHE A 170 -16.83 -3.07 -12.93
N GLN A 171 -15.69 -3.69 -12.60
CA GLN A 171 -14.61 -3.92 -13.56
C GLN A 171 -15.09 -4.71 -14.77
N PHE A 172 -15.81 -5.80 -14.53
CA PHE A 172 -16.37 -6.68 -15.58
C PHE A 172 -17.28 -5.93 -16.56
N PHE A 173 -18.06 -4.95 -16.09
CA PHE A 173 -18.96 -4.17 -16.94
C PHE A 173 -18.32 -2.97 -17.62
N ASN A 174 -17.23 -2.43 -17.07
CA ASN A 174 -16.70 -1.13 -17.47
C ASN A 174 -15.36 -1.18 -18.21
N PHE A 175 -14.53 -2.20 -17.99
CA PHE A 175 -13.22 -2.32 -18.64
C PHE A 175 -13.24 -3.40 -19.71
N THR A 176 -12.70 -3.08 -20.88
CA THR A 176 -12.36 -4.02 -21.95
C THR A 176 -10.92 -4.50 -21.79
N GLU A 177 -10.56 -5.63 -22.42
CA GLU A 177 -9.20 -6.19 -22.36
C GLU A 177 -8.13 -5.21 -22.88
N ASP A 178 -8.48 -4.34 -23.84
CA ASP A 178 -7.58 -3.33 -24.42
C ASP A 178 -7.46 -2.04 -23.60
N SER A 179 -8.16 -1.94 -22.46
CA SER A 179 -8.13 -0.72 -21.66
C SER A 179 -6.77 -0.51 -20.98
N VAL A 180 -6.13 0.63 -21.27
CA VAL A 180 -4.86 1.03 -20.64
C VAL A 180 -4.93 0.98 -19.11
N TRP A 181 -6.03 1.47 -18.52
CA TRP A 181 -6.25 1.55 -17.07
C TRP A 181 -6.52 0.21 -16.37
N LEU A 182 -6.68 -0.89 -17.11
CA LEU A 182 -7.01 -2.20 -16.54
C LEU A 182 -5.87 -2.73 -15.66
N VAL A 183 -4.62 -2.46 -16.05
CA VAL A 183 -3.43 -2.88 -15.31
C VAL A 183 -3.33 -2.15 -13.97
N GLU A 184 -3.50 -0.82 -13.97
CA GLU A 184 -3.51 -0.02 -12.74
C GLU A 184 -4.70 -0.37 -11.84
N TYR A 185 -5.87 -0.66 -12.41
CA TYR A 185 -7.06 -1.09 -11.65
C TYR A 185 -6.83 -2.44 -10.96
N ASN A 186 -6.28 -3.42 -11.68
CA ASN A 186 -5.93 -4.72 -11.10
C ASN A 186 -4.86 -4.59 -10.02
N ALA A 187 -3.84 -3.77 -10.24
CA ALA A 187 -2.80 -3.50 -9.24
C ALA A 187 -3.36 -2.82 -7.98
N ALA A 188 -4.28 -1.86 -8.16
CA ALA A 188 -5.01 -1.24 -7.06
C ALA A 188 -5.81 -2.27 -6.25
N LEU A 189 -6.60 -3.12 -6.91
CA LEU A 189 -7.37 -4.16 -6.24
C LEU A 189 -6.47 -5.19 -5.55
N ALA A 190 -5.36 -5.58 -6.16
CA ALA A 190 -4.38 -6.49 -5.55
C ALA A 190 -3.79 -5.88 -4.26
N SER A 191 -3.38 -4.61 -4.29
CA SER A 191 -2.88 -3.88 -3.13
C SER A 191 -3.92 -3.76 -2.01
N ILE A 192 -5.17 -3.44 -2.35
CA ILE A 192 -6.27 -3.33 -1.38
C ILE A 192 -6.64 -4.70 -0.79
N CYS A 193 -6.75 -5.73 -1.63
CA CYS A 193 -7.06 -7.10 -1.21
C CYS A 193 -6.00 -7.65 -0.26
N PHE A 194 -4.72 -7.50 -0.61
CA PHE A 194 -3.65 -7.93 0.25
C PHE A 194 -3.62 -7.16 1.57
N MET A 195 -3.98 -5.87 1.57
CA MET A 195 -4.12 -5.11 2.81
C MET A 195 -5.29 -5.58 3.68
N ILE A 196 -6.44 -5.92 3.09
CA ILE A 196 -7.57 -6.51 3.84
C ILE A 196 -7.14 -7.82 4.50
N LEU A 197 -6.43 -8.68 3.75
CA LEU A 197 -5.89 -9.94 4.29
C LEU A 197 -4.93 -9.68 5.46
N LEU A 198 -3.95 -8.80 5.26
CA LEU A 198 -2.94 -8.49 6.28
C LEU A 198 -3.55 -7.85 7.53
N GLY A 199 -4.53 -6.97 7.37
CA GLY A 199 -5.26 -6.39 8.49
C GLY A 199 -6.06 -7.43 9.27
N PHE A 200 -6.67 -8.40 8.58
CA PHE A 200 -7.37 -9.51 9.25
C PHE A 200 -6.41 -10.47 9.95
N VAL A 201 -5.26 -10.75 9.33
CA VAL A 201 -4.19 -11.53 9.98
C VAL A 201 -3.69 -10.81 11.23
N ASP A 202 -3.53 -9.50 11.19
CA ASP A 202 -3.12 -8.69 12.35
C ASP A 202 -4.15 -8.75 13.49
N ASP A 203 -5.43 -8.61 13.15
CA ASP A 203 -6.54 -8.75 14.11
C ASP A 203 -6.58 -10.13 14.77
N VAL A 204 -6.23 -11.19 14.05
CA VAL A 204 -6.26 -12.58 14.56
C VAL A 204 -4.99 -12.92 15.35
N LEU A 205 -3.82 -12.42 14.93
CA LEU A 205 -2.51 -12.82 15.47
C LEU A 205 -1.86 -11.79 16.42
N ASP A 206 -2.41 -10.57 16.54
CA ASP A 206 -1.83 -9.44 17.30
C ASP A 206 -0.35 -9.23 16.95
N VAL A 207 -0.09 -8.91 15.69
CA VAL A 207 1.26 -8.91 15.12
C VAL A 207 2.10 -7.76 15.72
N PRO A 208 3.43 -7.94 15.95
CA PRO A 208 4.27 -6.88 16.51
C PRO A 208 4.27 -5.59 15.68
N TRP A 209 4.26 -4.43 16.35
CA TRP A 209 4.18 -3.11 15.72
C TRP A 209 5.21 -2.85 14.60
N ARG A 210 6.42 -3.43 14.69
CA ARG A 210 7.46 -3.30 13.66
C ARG A 210 7.01 -3.86 12.32
N VAL A 211 6.29 -4.98 12.36
CA VAL A 211 5.74 -5.64 11.18
C VAL A 211 4.56 -4.82 10.66
N LYS A 212 3.72 -4.25 11.53
CA LYS A 212 2.62 -3.35 11.13
C LYS A 212 3.08 -2.13 10.29
N LEU A 213 4.31 -1.65 10.50
CA LEU A 213 4.90 -0.58 9.68
C LEU A 213 5.41 -1.07 8.32
N LEU A 214 5.86 -2.32 8.22
CA LEU A 214 6.43 -2.89 6.99
C LEU A 214 5.36 -3.49 6.06
N LEU A 215 4.30 -4.07 6.62
CA LEU A 215 3.23 -4.75 5.88
C LEU A 215 2.58 -3.87 4.79
N PRO A 216 2.26 -2.58 5.03
CA PRO A 216 1.74 -1.72 3.98
C PRO A 216 2.72 -1.47 2.84
N SER A 217 4.02 -1.41 3.11
CA SER A 217 5.03 -1.25 2.07
C SER A 217 5.01 -2.42 1.09
N PHE A 218 4.93 -3.66 1.58
CA PHE A 218 4.79 -4.85 0.72
C PHE A 218 3.47 -4.83 -0.04
N ALA A 219 2.39 -4.44 0.62
CA ALA A 219 1.08 -4.36 -0.04
C ALA A 219 0.99 -3.32 -1.14
N THR A 220 1.80 -2.28 -1.11
CA THR A 220 1.86 -1.30 -2.20
C THR A 220 2.68 -1.75 -3.41
N LEU A 221 3.42 -2.86 -3.36
CA LEU A 221 4.30 -3.24 -4.47
C LEU A 221 3.57 -3.42 -5.82
N PRO A 222 2.40 -4.09 -5.90
CA PRO A 222 1.65 -4.18 -7.15
C PRO A 222 1.37 -2.80 -7.75
N LEU A 223 0.89 -1.86 -6.92
CA LEU A 223 0.65 -0.48 -7.30
C LEU A 223 1.91 0.22 -7.83
N LEU A 224 3.05 0.09 -7.14
CA LEU A 224 4.31 0.73 -7.53
C LEU A 224 4.90 0.17 -8.85
N MET A 225 4.61 -1.10 -9.14
CA MET A 225 5.02 -1.76 -10.38
C MET A 225 4.14 -1.34 -11.56
N ALA A 226 2.83 -1.24 -11.35
CA ALA A 226 1.88 -0.83 -12.38
C ALA A 226 1.83 0.68 -12.63
N TYR A 227 2.33 1.51 -11.71
CA TYR A 227 2.31 2.96 -11.85
C TYR A 227 3.08 3.42 -13.10
N ALA A 228 2.33 3.83 -14.12
CA ALA A 228 2.84 4.38 -15.38
C ALA A 228 2.94 5.91 -15.41
N GLY A 229 2.49 6.58 -14.34
CA GLY A 229 2.47 8.05 -14.25
C GLY A 229 3.86 8.69 -14.14
N HIS A 230 3.90 10.01 -14.27
CA HIS A 230 5.13 10.79 -14.13
C HIS A 230 5.67 10.75 -12.69
N THR A 231 7.00 10.73 -12.53
CA THR A 231 7.73 10.83 -11.24
C THR A 231 8.21 12.23 -10.93
N THR A 232 7.72 13.21 -11.69
CA THR A 232 8.18 14.59 -11.66
C THR A 232 7.23 15.45 -10.84
N ILE A 233 7.76 16.18 -9.86
CA ILE A 233 6.99 17.09 -9.02
C ILE A 233 7.15 18.54 -9.49
N VAL A 234 6.10 19.33 -9.30
CA VAL A 234 6.13 20.78 -9.53
C VAL A 234 6.46 21.47 -8.22
N ILE A 235 7.52 22.27 -8.20
CA ILE A 235 7.93 22.99 -6.99
C ILE A 235 7.00 24.20 -6.81
N PRO A 236 6.42 24.42 -5.61
CA PRO A 236 5.60 25.59 -5.35
C PRO A 236 6.37 26.89 -5.65
N LYS A 237 5.74 27.83 -6.39
CA LYS A 237 6.41 29.06 -6.86
C LYS A 237 7.19 29.87 -5.79
N PRO A 238 6.77 29.95 -4.52
CA PRO A 238 7.58 30.61 -3.48
C PRO A 238 8.94 29.94 -3.24
N LEU A 239 9.04 28.62 -3.42
CA LEU A 239 10.27 27.85 -3.23
C LEU A 239 11.15 27.85 -4.49
N VAL A 240 10.59 28.13 -5.66
CA VAL A 240 11.36 28.20 -6.92
C VAL A 240 12.47 29.24 -6.84
N SER A 241 12.24 30.37 -6.16
CA SER A 241 13.27 31.41 -5.96
C SER A 241 14.47 30.94 -5.14
N TYR A 242 14.31 29.91 -4.29
CA TYR A 242 15.39 29.35 -3.49
C TYR A 242 16.08 28.16 -4.17
N ILE A 243 15.32 27.35 -4.92
CA ILE A 243 15.80 26.08 -5.50
C ILE A 243 16.30 26.26 -6.94
N GLY A 244 15.81 27.29 -7.66
CA GLY A 244 16.20 27.56 -9.05
C GLY A 244 15.61 26.59 -10.10
N LEU A 245 14.74 25.66 -9.67
CA LEU A 245 14.08 24.67 -10.53
C LEU A 245 12.55 24.79 -10.37
N GLU A 246 11.82 24.80 -11.50
CA GLU A 246 10.34 24.81 -11.49
C GLU A 246 9.76 23.39 -11.36
N VAL A 247 10.50 22.40 -11.83
CA VAL A 247 10.09 21.01 -11.98
C VAL A 247 11.28 20.13 -11.58
N PHE A 248 11.04 19.10 -10.77
CA PHE A 248 12.08 18.23 -10.25
C PHE A 248 11.68 16.75 -10.42
N ASP A 249 12.50 15.97 -11.12
CA ASP A 249 12.26 14.54 -11.29
C ASP A 249 12.85 13.75 -10.12
N LEU A 250 11.97 13.12 -9.35
CA LEU A 250 12.35 12.34 -8.16
C LEU A 250 12.67 10.89 -8.51
N GLY A 251 12.26 10.39 -9.69
CA GLY A 251 12.45 9.01 -10.11
C GLY A 251 12.08 7.99 -9.03
N ARG A 252 13.06 7.21 -8.56
CA ARG A 252 12.86 6.18 -7.51
C ARG A 252 12.42 6.74 -6.16
N ILE A 253 12.79 7.99 -5.83
CA ILE A 253 12.38 8.63 -4.58
C ILE A 253 10.87 8.89 -4.58
N TYR A 254 10.28 9.17 -5.74
CA TYR A 254 8.82 9.30 -5.86
C TYR A 254 8.10 7.99 -5.55
N LYS A 255 8.66 6.85 -6.01
CA LYS A 255 8.14 5.53 -5.65
C LYS A 255 8.23 5.25 -4.16
N LEU A 256 9.32 5.66 -3.51
CA LEU A 256 9.44 5.58 -2.05
C LEU A 256 8.38 6.46 -1.35
N TYR A 257 8.14 7.67 -1.83
CA TYR A 257 7.06 8.53 -1.34
C TYR A 257 5.69 7.85 -1.43
N MET A 258 5.36 7.22 -2.57
CA MET A 258 4.08 6.50 -2.74
C MET A 258 3.92 5.36 -1.73
N ALA A 259 4.97 4.56 -1.50
CA ALA A 259 4.94 3.51 -0.48
C ALA A 259 4.75 4.08 0.94
N LEU A 260 5.49 5.13 1.29
CA LEU A 260 5.37 5.79 2.59
C LEU A 260 4.01 6.47 2.78
N LEU A 261 3.41 6.98 1.71
CA LEU A 261 2.06 7.54 1.75
C LEU A 261 1.02 6.48 2.12
N ALA A 262 1.12 5.27 1.58
CA ALA A 262 0.23 4.18 1.95
C ALA A 262 0.45 3.70 3.39
N VAL A 263 1.71 3.56 3.82
CA VAL A 263 2.06 3.28 5.22
C VAL A 263 1.47 4.34 6.15
N PHE A 264 1.56 5.62 5.77
CA PHE A 264 0.97 6.70 6.53
C PHE A 264 -0.55 6.61 6.58
N CYS A 265 -1.23 6.43 5.44
CA CYS A 265 -2.69 6.40 5.40
C CYS A 265 -3.27 5.24 6.22
N THR A 266 -2.70 4.03 6.14
CA THR A 266 -3.18 2.87 6.91
C THR A 266 -3.00 3.07 8.41
N ASN A 267 -1.80 3.47 8.85
CA ASN A 267 -1.51 3.62 10.26
C ASN A 267 -2.16 4.85 10.88
N SER A 268 -2.32 5.94 10.13
CA SER A 268 -2.83 7.21 10.66
C SER A 268 -4.31 7.13 11.02
N ILE A 269 -5.13 6.40 10.25
CA ILE A 269 -6.52 6.07 10.64
C ILE A 269 -6.51 5.15 11.86
N ASN A 270 -5.65 4.12 11.87
CA ASN A 270 -5.58 3.16 12.97
C ASN A 270 -5.22 3.83 14.32
N ILE A 271 -4.23 4.73 14.35
CA ILE A 271 -3.86 5.43 15.59
C ILE A 271 -4.83 6.56 15.96
N HIS A 272 -5.74 6.96 15.06
CA HIS A 272 -6.79 7.95 15.32
C HIS A 272 -8.15 7.25 15.50
N ALA A 273 -8.20 6.37 16.49
CA ALA A 273 -9.29 5.43 16.73
C ALA A 273 -9.72 5.37 18.20
N GLY A 274 -10.69 4.51 18.49
CA GLY A 274 -11.10 4.13 19.84
C GLY A 274 -12.23 4.97 20.44
N LEU A 275 -13.00 5.67 19.60
CA LEU A 275 -14.32 6.21 19.96
C LEU A 275 -15.36 5.59 19.03
N ASN A 276 -16.51 5.21 19.56
CA ASN A 276 -17.61 4.63 18.79
C ASN A 276 -18.01 5.52 17.58
N GLY A 277 -17.73 5.03 16.37
CA GLY A 277 -18.04 5.71 15.09
C GLY A 277 -16.89 6.53 14.48
N LEU A 278 -15.75 6.71 15.15
CA LEU A 278 -14.71 7.65 14.70
C LEU A 278 -13.92 7.11 13.49
N GLU A 279 -13.52 5.84 13.52
CA GLU A 279 -12.72 5.19 12.47
C GLU A 279 -13.43 5.22 11.12
N ILE A 280 -14.72 4.88 11.12
CA ILE A 280 -15.53 4.87 9.90
C ILE A 280 -16.02 6.27 9.55
N GLY A 281 -16.42 7.06 10.55
CA GLY A 281 -16.91 8.43 10.34
C GLY A 281 -15.88 9.30 9.65
N GLN A 282 -14.61 9.25 10.07
CA GLN A 282 -13.55 10.03 9.44
C GLN A 282 -13.31 9.56 7.99
N THR A 283 -13.34 8.25 7.72
CA THR A 283 -13.25 7.70 6.36
C THR A 283 -14.39 8.21 5.48
N VAL A 284 -15.63 8.20 5.98
CA VAL A 284 -16.82 8.64 5.23
C VAL A 284 -16.73 10.13 4.88
N VAL A 285 -16.28 10.97 5.83
CA VAL A 285 -16.10 12.41 5.57
C VAL A 285 -15.01 12.65 4.52
N ILE A 286 -13.87 11.96 4.62
CA ILE A 286 -12.78 12.10 3.64
C ILE A 286 -13.20 11.56 2.28
N ALA A 287 -13.91 10.43 2.22
CA ALA A 287 -14.39 9.85 0.97
C ALA A 287 -15.37 10.80 0.25
N ALA A 288 -16.28 11.43 0.99
CA ALA A 288 -17.16 12.46 0.43
C ALA A 288 -16.37 13.66 -0.14
N ALA A 289 -15.31 14.12 0.56
CA ALA A 289 -14.44 15.17 0.07
C ALA A 289 -13.66 14.75 -1.20
N ILE A 290 -13.18 13.51 -1.28
CA ILE A 290 -12.53 12.96 -2.48
C ILE A 290 -13.51 12.92 -3.65
N LEU A 291 -14.74 12.46 -3.45
CA LEU A 291 -15.77 12.43 -4.49
C LEU A 291 -16.08 13.84 -5.03
N ILE A 292 -16.26 14.81 -4.15
CA ILE A 292 -16.45 16.22 -4.52
C ILE A 292 -15.23 16.74 -5.29
N HIS A 293 -14.03 16.49 -4.79
CA HIS A 293 -12.78 16.90 -5.43
C HIS A 293 -12.67 16.36 -6.86
N ASN A 294 -12.92 15.07 -7.05
CA ASN A 294 -12.81 14.42 -8.36
C ASN A 294 -13.78 15.01 -9.38
N ILE A 295 -15.04 15.25 -9.00
CA ILE A 295 -16.01 15.89 -9.91
C ILE A 295 -15.61 17.33 -10.24
N MET A 296 -15.13 18.09 -9.26
CA MET A 296 -14.58 19.42 -9.51
C MET A 296 -13.40 19.39 -10.48
N GLN A 297 -12.55 18.35 -10.42
CA GLN A 297 -11.40 18.21 -11.32
C GLN A 297 -11.79 17.81 -12.73
N ILE A 298 -12.73 16.88 -12.87
CA ILE A 298 -13.30 16.51 -14.17
C ILE A 298 -13.93 17.75 -14.81
N GLY A 299 -14.72 18.51 -14.06
CA GLY A 299 -15.41 19.69 -14.59
C GLY A 299 -14.51 20.91 -14.87
N ALA A 300 -13.34 21.02 -14.25
CA ALA A 300 -12.44 22.16 -14.42
C ALA A 300 -11.31 21.92 -15.44
N SER A 301 -10.98 20.67 -15.74
CA SER A 301 -9.91 20.30 -16.67
C SER A 301 -10.44 20.07 -18.09
N VAL A 302 -9.56 20.23 -19.08
CA VAL A 302 -9.82 19.85 -20.49
C VAL A 302 -9.01 18.61 -20.87
N ASP A 303 -8.19 18.09 -19.95
CA ASP A 303 -7.30 16.95 -20.19
C ASP A 303 -8.02 15.62 -19.93
N THR A 304 -8.16 14.81 -20.99
CA THR A 304 -8.85 13.52 -20.96
C THR A 304 -8.14 12.47 -20.08
N GLU A 305 -6.81 12.46 -20.03
CA GLU A 305 -6.06 11.53 -19.17
C GLU A 305 -6.31 11.88 -17.69
N TYR A 306 -6.36 13.17 -17.39
CA TYR A 306 -6.70 13.69 -16.07
C TYR A 306 -8.14 13.36 -15.67
N HIS A 307 -9.10 13.46 -16.60
CA HIS A 307 -10.48 13.04 -16.36
C HIS A 307 -10.59 11.56 -15.99
N GLN A 308 -9.86 10.70 -16.72
CA GLN A 308 -9.85 9.26 -16.46
C GLN A 308 -9.24 8.93 -15.09
N ALA A 309 -8.15 9.60 -14.69
CA ALA A 309 -7.54 9.44 -13.36
C ALA A 309 -8.51 9.78 -12.22
N HIS A 310 -9.28 10.87 -12.36
CA HIS A 310 -10.30 11.24 -11.37
C HIS A 310 -11.53 10.34 -11.41
N ALA A 311 -11.93 9.84 -12.58
CA ALA A 311 -13.00 8.85 -12.69
C ALA A 311 -12.61 7.51 -12.05
N PHE A 312 -11.37 7.05 -12.27
CA PHE A 312 -10.78 5.90 -11.59
C PHE A 312 -10.89 6.03 -10.07
N SER A 313 -10.52 7.20 -9.55
CA SER A 313 -10.63 7.51 -8.12
C SER A 313 -12.08 7.44 -7.63
N ILE A 314 -13.05 7.92 -8.42
CA ILE A 314 -14.49 7.80 -8.12
C ILE A 314 -14.92 6.33 -8.07
N TYR A 315 -14.46 5.50 -9.01
CA TYR A 315 -14.84 4.09 -9.11
C TYR A 315 -14.51 3.29 -7.85
N LEU A 316 -13.38 3.59 -7.21
CA LEU A 316 -13.01 2.97 -5.93
C LEU A 316 -13.59 3.72 -4.71
N THR A 317 -13.80 5.03 -4.78
CA THR A 317 -14.26 5.79 -3.60
C THR A 317 -15.76 5.61 -3.32
N GLN A 318 -16.61 5.48 -4.35
CA GLN A 318 -18.05 5.23 -4.16
C GLN A 318 -18.35 3.93 -3.38
N PRO A 319 -17.80 2.74 -3.74
CA PRO A 319 -18.04 1.52 -2.99
C PRO A 319 -17.43 1.56 -1.59
N LEU A 320 -16.28 2.23 -1.42
CA LEU A 320 -15.71 2.48 -0.09
C LEU A 320 -16.71 3.25 0.78
N MET A 321 -17.22 4.39 0.29
CA MET A 321 -18.16 5.23 1.04
C MET A 321 -19.45 4.47 1.37
N ALA A 322 -20.01 3.73 0.41
CA ALA A 322 -21.26 3.00 0.60
C ALA A 322 -21.11 1.84 1.61
N THR A 323 -20.07 1.01 1.48
CA THR A 323 -19.85 -0.11 2.43
C THR A 323 -19.47 0.40 3.83
N SER A 324 -18.71 1.50 3.92
CA SER A 324 -18.43 2.19 5.19
C SER A 324 -19.69 2.77 5.84
N LEU A 325 -20.61 3.39 5.09
CA LEU A 325 -21.87 3.88 5.65
C LEU A 325 -22.73 2.74 6.25
N ALA A 326 -22.73 1.56 5.62
CA ALA A 326 -23.41 0.38 6.16
C ALA A 326 -22.79 -0.10 7.47
N MET A 327 -21.45 -0.12 7.56
CA MET A 327 -20.73 -0.45 8.79
C MET A 327 -20.96 0.60 9.89
N LEU A 328 -20.99 1.89 9.53
CA LEU A 328 -21.30 2.97 10.45
C LEU A 328 -22.68 2.81 11.08
N ALA A 329 -23.66 2.22 10.37
CA ALA A 329 -24.99 1.97 10.93
C ALA A 329 -24.97 1.11 12.20
N TYR A 330 -24.05 0.14 12.27
CA TYR A 330 -23.88 -0.72 13.44
C TYR A 330 -22.82 -0.18 14.43
N ASN A 331 -21.76 0.46 13.93
CA ASN A 331 -20.67 0.99 14.76
C ASN A 331 -20.94 2.39 15.35
N TRP A 332 -21.89 3.16 14.82
CA TRP A 332 -22.22 4.46 15.41
C TRP A 332 -22.64 4.33 16.87
N TYR A 333 -22.33 5.32 17.71
CA TYR A 333 -22.60 5.25 19.15
C TYR A 333 -24.07 4.93 19.49
N PRO A 334 -24.34 4.01 20.45
CA PRO A 334 -23.39 3.04 21.02
C PRO A 334 -23.09 1.90 20.03
N SER A 335 -21.81 1.54 19.87
CA SER A 335 -21.37 0.50 18.93
C SER A 335 -21.98 -0.86 19.24
N ALA A 336 -22.53 -1.51 18.21
CA ALA A 336 -22.92 -2.91 18.25
C ALA A 336 -21.81 -3.84 17.72
N VAL A 337 -20.87 -3.30 16.95
CA VAL A 337 -19.75 -4.02 16.34
C VAL A 337 -18.50 -3.13 16.33
N PHE A 338 -17.32 -3.74 16.38
CA PHE A 338 -16.02 -3.08 16.16
C PHE A 338 -15.42 -3.46 14.82
N VAL A 339 -14.70 -2.50 14.25
CA VAL A 339 -14.15 -2.61 12.90
C VAL A 339 -12.87 -3.44 12.82
N GLY A 340 -12.04 -3.41 13.87
CA GLY A 340 -10.71 -4.00 13.89
C GLY A 340 -9.68 -3.23 13.05
N ASP A 341 -8.41 -3.65 13.16
CA ASP A 341 -7.30 -3.18 12.33
C ASP A 341 -7.61 -3.45 10.85
N THR A 342 -8.33 -4.55 10.55
CA THR A 342 -8.78 -4.89 9.19
C THR A 342 -9.37 -3.71 8.44
N TYR A 343 -10.31 -2.98 9.05
CA TYR A 343 -10.96 -1.84 8.39
C TYR A 343 -10.03 -0.63 8.25
N THR A 344 -9.26 -0.31 9.29
CA THR A 344 -8.46 0.92 9.31
C THR A 344 -7.36 0.86 8.26
N VAL A 345 -6.72 -0.31 8.13
CA VAL A 345 -5.68 -0.51 7.11
C VAL A 345 -6.29 -0.62 5.70
N PHE A 346 -7.45 -1.26 5.55
CA PHE A 346 -8.21 -1.30 4.30
C PHE A 346 -8.59 0.10 3.79
N ALA A 347 -9.20 0.91 4.66
CA ALA A 347 -9.63 2.26 4.34
C ALA A 347 -8.43 3.15 3.98
N GLY A 348 -7.35 3.08 4.76
CA GLY A 348 -6.14 3.83 4.50
C GLY A 348 -5.45 3.45 3.19
N MET A 349 -5.38 2.15 2.86
CA MET A 349 -4.79 1.70 1.59
C MET A 349 -5.65 2.15 0.41
N THR A 350 -6.98 2.02 0.50
CA THR A 350 -7.88 2.47 -0.56
C THR A 350 -7.74 3.97 -0.81
N MET A 351 -7.67 4.78 0.26
CA MET A 351 -7.42 6.23 0.18
C MET A 351 -6.07 6.55 -0.47
N ALA A 352 -5.01 5.84 -0.11
CA ALA A 352 -3.68 6.04 -0.70
C ALA A 352 -3.67 5.68 -2.19
N VAL A 353 -4.25 4.54 -2.57
CA VAL A 353 -4.38 4.10 -3.96
C VAL A 353 -5.10 5.14 -4.80
N VAL A 354 -6.25 5.64 -4.36
CA VAL A 354 -7.01 6.64 -5.14
C VAL A 354 -6.30 7.99 -5.21
N GLY A 355 -5.53 8.39 -4.19
CA GLY A 355 -4.72 9.61 -4.23
C GLY A 355 -3.50 9.50 -5.13
N ILE A 356 -2.86 8.32 -5.18
CA ILE A 356 -1.69 8.03 -6.02
C ILE A 356 -2.09 7.98 -7.50
N LEU A 357 -3.07 7.14 -7.84
CA LEU A 357 -3.51 6.96 -9.24
C LEU A 357 -4.37 8.11 -9.75
N GLY A 358 -5.04 8.83 -8.84
CA GLY A 358 -5.73 10.08 -9.18
C GLY A 358 -4.83 11.30 -9.27
N HIS A 359 -3.52 11.17 -9.00
CA HIS A 359 -2.55 12.29 -9.00
C HIS A 359 -2.96 13.48 -8.12
N PHE A 360 -3.52 13.20 -6.94
CA PHE A 360 -3.92 14.23 -5.96
C PHE A 360 -3.43 13.92 -4.54
N SER A 361 -2.34 13.17 -4.39
CA SER A 361 -1.82 12.75 -3.08
C SER A 361 -1.51 13.93 -2.13
N GLU A 362 -1.13 15.10 -2.63
CA GLU A 362 -0.96 16.30 -1.80
C GLU A 362 -2.31 16.83 -1.28
N THR A 363 -3.35 16.81 -2.12
CA THR A 363 -4.71 17.18 -1.70
C THR A 363 -5.24 16.18 -0.68
N LEU A 364 -4.98 14.89 -0.89
CA LEU A 364 -5.33 13.83 0.06
C LEU A 364 -4.71 14.07 1.44
N LEU A 365 -3.44 14.46 1.51
CA LEU A 365 -2.77 14.76 2.78
C LEU A 365 -3.41 15.94 3.53
N ILE A 366 -3.97 16.93 2.82
CA ILE A 366 -4.73 18.02 3.45
C ILE A 366 -6.09 17.52 3.95
N PHE A 367 -6.77 16.62 3.22
CA PHE A 367 -7.95 15.95 3.74
C PHE A 367 -7.62 15.11 4.98
N PHE A 368 -6.42 14.55 5.07
CA PHE A 368 -5.94 13.83 6.25
C PHE A 368 -5.42 14.75 7.38
N LEU A 369 -5.69 16.06 7.36
CA LEU A 369 -5.13 17.00 8.33
C LEU A 369 -5.35 16.58 9.81
N PRO A 370 -6.53 16.14 10.26
CA PRO A 370 -6.68 15.64 11.64
C PRO A 370 -5.81 14.42 11.96
N GLN A 371 -5.66 13.51 11.00
CA GLN A 371 -4.82 12.31 11.12
C GLN A 371 -3.34 12.69 11.15
N VAL A 372 -2.91 13.65 10.32
CA VAL A 372 -1.56 14.23 10.34
C VAL A 372 -1.29 14.86 11.72
N LEU A 373 -2.20 15.67 12.23
CA LEU A 373 -2.06 16.28 13.56
C LEU A 373 -2.01 15.22 14.67
N ASN A 374 -2.89 14.22 14.63
CA ASN A 374 -2.87 13.12 15.59
C ASN A 374 -1.56 12.32 15.54
N PHE A 375 -1.03 12.06 14.34
CA PHE A 375 0.25 11.39 14.12
C PHE A 375 1.41 12.21 14.70
N LEU A 376 1.49 13.51 14.40
CA LEU A 376 2.53 14.39 14.92
C LEU A 376 2.49 14.50 16.45
N LEU A 377 1.28 14.64 17.03
CA LEU A 377 1.10 14.63 18.48
C LEU A 377 1.51 13.29 19.11
N SER A 378 1.30 12.19 18.38
CA SER A 378 1.62 10.83 18.82
C SER A 378 3.11 10.51 18.69
N LEU A 379 3.84 11.24 17.85
CA LEU A 379 5.18 10.88 17.42
C LEU A 379 6.19 10.70 18.58
N PRO A 380 6.22 11.55 19.63
CA PRO A 380 7.11 11.32 20.76
C PRO A 380 6.84 10.02 21.50
N GLN A 381 5.58 9.58 21.58
CA GLN A 381 5.21 8.30 22.19
C GLN A 381 5.52 7.13 21.25
N LEU A 382 5.20 7.26 19.96
CA LEU A 382 5.45 6.22 18.95
C LEU A 382 6.96 5.98 18.73
N ALA A 383 7.78 7.02 18.80
CA ALA A 383 9.23 6.93 18.71
C ALA A 383 9.90 6.40 20.00
N GLY A 384 9.14 6.18 21.07
CA GLY A 384 9.66 5.71 22.36
C GLY A 384 10.38 6.77 23.19
N ILE A 385 10.35 8.04 22.78
CA ILE A 385 10.92 9.17 23.54
C ILE A 385 10.12 9.38 24.84
N VAL A 386 8.80 9.25 24.76
CA VAL A 386 7.88 9.27 25.89
C VAL A 386 7.25 7.89 26.06
N LYS A 387 7.03 7.45 27.31
CA LYS A 387 6.35 6.17 27.59
C LYS A 387 5.01 6.10 26.85
N CYS A 388 4.87 5.08 26.00
CA CYS A 388 3.65 4.81 25.24
C CYS A 388 2.86 3.68 25.92
N PRO A 389 1.69 3.95 26.53
CA PRO A 389 0.83 2.89 27.04
C PRO A 389 0.17 2.13 25.90
N ARG A 390 -0.24 0.87 26.14
CA ARG A 390 -0.93 0.04 25.13
C ARG A 390 -2.21 0.70 24.63
N HIS A 391 -2.99 1.31 25.53
CA HIS A 391 -4.19 2.08 25.18
C HIS A 391 -3.97 3.55 25.55
N ARG A 392 -4.13 4.43 24.57
CA ARG A 392 -4.00 5.90 24.70
C ARG A 392 -5.37 6.59 24.67
N LEU A 393 -6.40 5.88 25.13
CA LEU A 393 -7.78 6.36 25.16
C LEU A 393 -8.01 7.33 26.33
N PRO A 394 -8.99 8.23 26.22
CA PRO A 394 -9.38 9.08 27.32
C PRO A 394 -9.88 8.29 28.53
N LYS A 395 -9.85 8.91 29.71
CA LYS A 395 -10.35 8.29 30.94
C LYS A 395 -11.87 8.44 31.01
N TYR A 396 -12.58 7.33 31.11
CA TYR A 396 -14.02 7.30 31.34
C TYR A 396 -14.38 7.37 32.83
N ASP A 397 -15.39 8.17 33.17
CA ASP A 397 -15.97 8.27 34.51
C ASP A 397 -17.39 7.67 34.54
N PRO A 398 -17.59 6.51 35.20
CA PRO A 398 -18.89 5.85 35.26
C PRO A 398 -19.98 6.65 35.97
N ALA A 399 -19.62 7.55 36.89
CA ALA A 399 -20.61 8.33 37.64
C ALA A 399 -21.24 9.44 36.79
N THR A 400 -20.45 10.05 35.90
CA THR A 400 -20.90 11.15 35.04
C THR A 400 -21.19 10.72 33.60
N GLY A 401 -20.67 9.57 33.17
CA GLY A 401 -20.72 9.13 31.78
C GLY A 401 -19.84 9.94 30.82
N LEU A 402 -18.91 10.74 31.35
CA LEU A 402 -18.06 11.65 30.58
C LEU A 402 -16.62 11.15 30.44
N LEU A 403 -16.00 11.49 29.31
CA LEU A 403 -14.59 11.27 29.02
C LEU A 403 -13.75 12.48 29.42
N THR A 404 -12.57 12.23 29.97
CA THR A 404 -11.57 13.23 30.36
C THR A 404 -10.23 12.92 29.69
N GLY A 405 -9.59 13.95 29.13
CA GLY A 405 -8.31 13.79 28.43
C GLY A 405 -7.18 13.38 29.38
N THR A 406 -6.39 12.40 28.97
CA THR A 406 -5.14 12.01 29.64
C THR A 406 -3.98 12.89 29.15
N LYS A 407 -2.76 12.57 29.60
CA LYS A 407 -1.52 13.21 29.12
C LYS A 407 -1.01 12.62 27.80
N ASP A 408 -1.68 11.61 27.25
CA ASP A 408 -1.25 10.97 26.01
C ASP A 408 -1.35 11.92 24.80
N GLY A 409 -0.40 11.78 23.88
CA GLY A 409 -0.25 12.61 22.69
C GLY A 409 -1.22 12.24 21.58
N THR A 410 -2.52 12.16 21.86
CA THR A 410 -3.54 11.93 20.81
C THR A 410 -4.41 13.16 20.65
N LEU A 411 -4.92 13.38 19.44
CA LEU A 411 -5.83 14.48 19.15
C LEU A 411 -7.08 14.42 20.04
N VAL A 412 -7.57 13.21 20.34
CA VAL A 412 -8.69 12.96 21.27
C VAL A 412 -8.38 13.53 22.67
N ASN A 413 -7.21 13.22 23.23
CA ASN A 413 -6.83 13.69 24.57
C ASN A 413 -6.49 15.18 24.60
N VAL A 414 -5.85 15.70 23.55
CA VAL A 414 -5.60 17.14 23.41
C VAL A 414 -6.92 17.90 23.35
N TYR A 415 -7.88 17.44 22.55
CA TYR A 415 -9.19 18.06 22.42
C TYR A 415 -9.92 18.13 23.77
N LEU A 416 -9.96 17.03 24.53
CA LEU A 416 -10.60 17.00 25.86
C LEU A 416 -9.87 17.86 26.91
N ARG A 417 -8.55 18.06 26.78
CA ARG A 417 -7.79 18.96 27.66
C ARG A 417 -8.09 20.43 27.38
N ILE A 418 -8.32 20.78 26.12
CA ILE A 418 -8.63 22.16 25.69
C ILE A 418 -10.11 22.50 25.94
N PHE A 419 -11.03 21.61 25.56
CA PHE A 419 -12.47 21.88 25.55
C PHE A 419 -13.25 21.21 26.70
N GLY A 420 -12.54 20.61 27.65
CA GLY A 420 -13.12 19.97 28.83
C GLY A 420 -13.76 18.61 28.56
N ARG A 421 -14.44 18.09 29.61
CA ARG A 421 -15.04 16.76 29.63
C ARG A 421 -16.24 16.67 28.70
N LYS A 422 -16.38 15.59 27.95
CA LYS A 422 -17.50 15.37 27.01
C LYS A 422 -17.97 13.92 27.02
N SER A 423 -19.22 13.69 26.63
CA SER A 423 -19.69 12.32 26.35
C SER A 423 -19.00 11.78 25.10
N GLU A 424 -18.86 10.45 24.99
CA GLU A 424 -18.21 9.80 23.85
C GLU A 424 -18.85 10.20 22.51
N LYS A 425 -20.20 10.15 22.44
CA LYS A 425 -20.96 10.57 21.26
C LYS A 425 -20.65 12.01 20.86
N SER A 426 -20.66 12.93 21.82
CA SER A 426 -20.40 14.35 21.57
C SER A 426 -18.97 14.53 21.07
N LEU A 427 -17.99 13.93 21.72
CA LEU A 427 -16.58 14.01 21.32
C LEU A 427 -16.35 13.48 19.90
N CYS A 428 -16.93 12.32 19.56
CA CYS A 428 -16.87 11.76 18.22
C CYS A 428 -17.43 12.75 17.17
N ILE A 429 -18.62 13.31 17.40
CA ILE A 429 -19.22 14.32 16.50
C ILE A 429 -18.32 15.55 16.34
N HIS A 430 -17.74 16.08 17.42
CA HIS A 430 -16.86 17.26 17.33
C HIS A 430 -15.60 16.98 16.51
N LEU A 431 -15.01 15.79 16.64
CA LEU A 431 -13.85 15.39 15.83
C LEU A 431 -14.22 15.19 14.35
N LEU A 432 -15.41 14.66 14.06
CA LEU A 432 -15.92 14.54 12.68
C LEU A 432 -16.26 15.91 12.07
N VAL A 433 -16.76 16.86 12.87
CA VAL A 433 -16.93 18.25 12.44
C VAL A 433 -15.57 18.89 12.15
N PHE A 434 -14.56 18.67 13.01
CA PHE A 434 -13.20 19.13 12.74
C PHE A 434 -12.63 18.53 11.44
N GLN A 435 -12.90 17.24 11.18
CA GLN A 435 -12.55 16.59 9.92
C GLN A 435 -13.23 17.23 8.71
N ALA A 436 -14.54 17.52 8.80
CA ALA A 436 -15.26 18.19 7.72
C ALA A 436 -14.75 19.61 7.48
N LEU A 437 -14.43 20.37 8.54
CA LEU A 437 -13.84 21.70 8.45
C LEU A 437 -12.44 21.67 7.82
N ALA A 438 -11.62 20.66 8.13
CA ALA A 438 -10.33 20.47 7.49
C ALA A 438 -10.46 20.19 5.98
N CYS A 439 -11.44 19.35 5.59
CA CYS A 439 -11.76 19.12 4.18
C CYS A 439 -12.26 20.39 3.49
N ALA A 440 -13.14 21.17 4.14
CA ALA A 440 -13.63 22.45 3.62
C ALA A 440 -12.49 23.47 3.45
N PHE A 441 -11.57 23.54 4.43
CA PHE A 441 -10.37 24.37 4.36
C PHE A 441 -9.51 24.02 3.15
N CYS A 442 -9.36 22.74 2.80
CA CYS A 442 -8.65 22.33 1.59
C CYS A 442 -9.24 22.97 0.33
N PHE A 443 -10.57 22.92 0.16
CA PHE A 443 -11.25 23.55 -0.97
C PHE A 443 -11.08 25.07 -0.99
N MET A 444 -11.17 25.72 0.18
CA MET A 444 -10.93 27.17 0.30
C MET A 444 -9.49 27.55 -0.04
N LEU A 445 -8.51 26.84 0.53
CA LEU A 445 -7.08 27.07 0.28
C LEU A 445 -6.79 26.92 -1.21
N ARG A 446 -7.35 25.89 -1.84
CA ARG A 446 -7.21 25.68 -3.28
C ARG A 446 -7.81 26.83 -4.10
N HIS A 447 -9.03 27.27 -3.77
CA HIS A 447 -9.67 28.39 -4.44
C HIS A 447 -8.84 29.69 -4.28
N PHE A 448 -8.35 29.96 -3.07
CA PHE A 448 -7.50 31.11 -2.78
C PHE A 448 -6.17 31.06 -3.54
N LEU A 449 -5.48 29.91 -3.55
CA LEU A 449 -4.24 29.72 -4.28
C LEU A 449 -4.46 29.85 -5.79
N ALA A 450 -5.54 29.30 -6.34
CA ALA A 450 -5.90 29.46 -7.75
C ALA A 450 -6.12 30.94 -8.10
N GLY A 451 -6.90 31.67 -7.27
CA GLY A 451 -7.13 33.11 -7.44
C GLY A 451 -5.85 33.94 -7.31
N TRP A 452 -4.98 33.64 -6.35
CA TRP A 452 -3.69 34.31 -6.17
C TRP A 452 -2.72 34.05 -7.34
N PHE A 453 -2.68 32.83 -7.87
CA PHE A 453 -1.84 32.50 -9.01
C PHE A 453 -2.34 33.09 -10.33
N LEU A 454 -3.66 33.20 -10.53
CA LEU A 454 -4.24 33.91 -11.66
C LEU A 454 -3.94 35.42 -11.58
N LYS A 455 -4.15 36.03 -10.41
CA LYS A 455 -3.86 37.46 -10.16
C LYS A 455 -2.37 37.80 -10.31
N LYS A 456 -1.48 36.91 -9.86
CA LYS A 456 -0.02 37.04 -10.04
C LYS A 456 0.44 36.74 -11.47
N GLN A 457 -0.37 36.03 -12.27
CA GLN A 457 -0.13 35.90 -13.71
C GLN A 457 -0.56 37.15 -14.47
N GLU A 458 -1.67 37.80 -14.11
CA GLU A 458 -2.03 39.11 -14.67
C GLU A 458 -0.95 40.17 -14.38
N GLU A 459 -0.41 40.21 -13.16
CA GLU A 459 0.67 41.15 -12.79
C GLU A 459 2.03 40.84 -13.44
N LYS A 460 2.30 39.58 -13.82
CA LYS A 460 3.54 39.19 -14.54
C LYS A 460 3.37 39.10 -16.06
N MET A 461 2.18 39.38 -16.60
CA MET A 461 1.89 39.35 -18.04
C MET A 461 2.28 40.65 -18.77
N GLY A 462 3.32 41.33 -18.32
CA GLY A 462 4.18 42.09 -19.23
C GLY A 462 4.77 41.12 -20.26
N ARG A 463 4.08 40.93 -21.40
CA ARG A 463 4.51 40.10 -22.53
C ARG A 463 5.88 40.55 -23.03
N GLY A 464 6.95 39.94 -22.52
CA GLY A 464 8.26 39.99 -23.17
C GLY A 464 8.18 39.29 -24.52
N LYS A 465 8.34 40.03 -25.61
CA LYS A 465 8.40 39.48 -26.98
C LYS A 465 9.66 38.60 -27.08
N ILE A 466 9.47 37.28 -27.16
CA ILE A 466 10.58 36.33 -27.37
C ILE A 466 11.03 36.42 -28.82
N ALA A 467 12.33 36.63 -29.07
CA ALA A 467 12.90 36.60 -30.42
C ALA A 467 12.62 35.26 -31.12
N ILE A 468 12.21 35.30 -32.40
CA ILE A 468 11.95 34.10 -33.20
C ILE A 468 13.29 33.51 -33.65
N LYS A 469 13.87 32.66 -32.78
CA LYS A 469 15.07 31.85 -33.05
C LYS A 469 14.97 30.51 -32.32
N ARG A 470 15.74 29.51 -32.77
CA ARG A 470 15.81 28.21 -32.08
C ARG A 470 16.32 28.40 -30.65
N ILE A 471 15.62 27.80 -29.68
CA ILE A 471 16.03 27.83 -28.27
C ILE A 471 17.10 26.76 -28.05
N ASN A 472 18.30 27.15 -27.62
CA ASN A 472 19.44 26.23 -27.45
C ASN A 472 19.29 25.34 -26.21
N ASN A 473 18.86 25.92 -25.09
CA ASN A 473 18.59 25.20 -23.84
C ASN A 473 17.44 24.19 -24.04
N SER A 474 17.71 22.91 -23.80
CA SER A 474 16.77 21.80 -24.01
C SER A 474 15.51 21.93 -23.14
N THR A 475 15.65 22.25 -21.85
CA THR A 475 14.53 22.40 -20.92
C THR A 475 13.65 23.59 -21.26
N SER A 476 14.25 24.74 -21.57
CA SER A 476 13.52 25.93 -22.02
C SER A 476 12.81 25.68 -23.35
N ARG A 477 13.43 24.90 -24.26
CA ARG A 477 12.85 24.49 -25.53
C ARG A 477 11.64 23.57 -25.32
N GLN A 478 11.71 22.62 -24.38
CA GLN A 478 10.62 21.68 -24.09
C GLN A 478 9.43 22.36 -23.40
N VAL A 479 9.68 23.24 -22.43
CA VAL A 479 8.61 24.04 -21.78
C VAL A 479 7.96 24.98 -22.79
N THR A 480 8.76 25.62 -23.66
CA THR A 480 8.23 26.50 -24.71
C THR A 480 7.48 25.72 -25.78
N PHE A 481 7.96 24.53 -26.17
CA PHE A 481 7.25 23.63 -27.08
C PHE A 481 5.88 23.27 -26.52
N SER A 482 5.81 22.83 -25.25
CA SER A 482 4.54 22.46 -24.61
C SER A 482 3.55 23.63 -24.57
N LYS A 483 4.01 24.83 -24.21
CA LYS A 483 3.17 26.05 -24.21
C LYS A 483 2.72 26.47 -25.61
N ARG A 484 3.63 26.50 -26.60
CA ARG A 484 3.31 26.92 -27.98
C ARG A 484 2.48 25.88 -28.73
N ARG A 485 2.73 24.59 -28.52
CA ARG A 485 1.91 23.48 -29.02
C ARG A 485 0.48 23.65 -28.54
N ASN A 486 0.27 23.76 -27.23
CA ASN A 486 -1.08 23.94 -26.67
C ASN A 486 -1.74 25.23 -27.17
N GLY A 487 -0.98 26.33 -27.28
CA GLY A 487 -1.48 27.59 -27.85
C GLY A 487 -1.87 27.47 -29.32
N LEU A 488 -1.12 26.71 -30.13
CA LEU A 488 -1.42 26.46 -31.55
C LEU A 488 -2.68 25.60 -31.70
N LEU A 489 -2.77 24.49 -30.95
CA LEU A 489 -3.95 23.62 -30.95
C LEU A 489 -5.21 24.38 -30.50
N LYS A 490 -5.08 25.24 -29.48
CA LYS A 490 -6.18 26.10 -29.03
C LYS A 490 -6.65 27.05 -30.13
N LYS A 491 -5.73 27.71 -30.82
CA LYS A 491 -6.08 28.61 -31.94
C LYS A 491 -6.73 27.85 -33.10
N ALA A 492 -6.22 26.66 -33.43
CA ALA A 492 -6.81 25.81 -34.46
C ALA A 492 -8.24 25.39 -34.10
N LYS A 493 -8.48 25.04 -32.84
CA LYS A 493 -9.81 24.73 -32.32
C LYS A 493 -10.74 25.94 -32.31
N GLU A 494 -10.26 27.10 -31.84
CA GLU A 494 -11.01 28.36 -31.87
C GLU A 494 -11.40 28.72 -33.31
N LEU A 495 -10.48 28.60 -34.28
CA LEU A 495 -10.75 28.85 -35.69
C LEU A 495 -11.79 27.88 -36.26
N ALA A 496 -11.67 26.59 -35.95
CA ALA A 496 -12.63 25.59 -36.40
C ALA A 496 -14.05 25.85 -35.88
N ILE A 497 -14.18 26.22 -34.60
CA ILE A 497 -15.49 26.47 -33.97
C ILE A 497 -16.08 27.82 -34.41
N LEU A 498 -15.29 28.90 -34.38
CA LEU A 498 -15.79 30.25 -34.61
C LEU A 498 -16.12 30.50 -36.08
N CYS A 499 -15.41 29.83 -36.99
CA CYS A 499 -15.55 30.06 -38.43
C CYS A 499 -16.11 28.85 -39.18
N ASP A 500 -16.54 27.79 -38.47
CA ASP A 500 -16.96 26.51 -39.06
C ASP A 500 -15.95 25.97 -40.09
N ALA A 501 -14.67 26.14 -39.79
CA ALA A 501 -13.57 25.81 -40.68
C ALA A 501 -13.06 24.40 -40.40
N GLU A 502 -12.77 23.63 -41.45
CA GLU A 502 -12.06 22.36 -41.28
C GLU A 502 -10.56 22.56 -41.13
N VAL A 503 -10.05 22.22 -39.95
CA VAL A 503 -8.67 22.49 -39.55
C VAL A 503 -8.03 21.21 -39.03
N GLY A 504 -6.89 20.85 -39.62
CA GLY A 504 -6.00 19.78 -39.17
C GLY A 504 -4.64 20.33 -38.76
N VAL A 505 -4.10 19.90 -37.63
CA VAL A 505 -2.75 20.24 -37.16
C VAL A 505 -2.02 18.96 -36.79
N ILE A 506 -0.82 18.77 -37.34
CA ILE A 506 0.06 17.62 -37.07
C ILE A 506 1.41 18.15 -36.60
N ILE A 507 1.89 17.68 -35.45
CA ILE A 507 3.14 18.12 -34.83
C ILE A 507 3.94 16.90 -34.35
N PHE A 508 5.16 16.75 -34.86
CA PHE A 508 6.12 15.80 -34.31
C PHE A 508 7.09 16.52 -33.37
N SER A 509 7.23 16.02 -32.14
CA SER A 509 8.26 16.53 -31.23
C SER A 509 9.66 16.10 -31.67
N SER A 510 10.69 16.73 -31.11
CA SER A 510 12.08 16.28 -31.26
C SER A 510 12.35 14.89 -30.67
N THR A 511 11.39 14.29 -29.95
CA THR A 511 11.44 12.93 -29.41
C THR A 511 10.65 11.94 -30.27
N GLY A 512 10.11 12.37 -31.41
CA GLY A 512 9.31 11.53 -32.32
C GLY A 512 7.86 11.31 -31.88
N ARG A 513 7.39 11.94 -30.80
CA ARG A 513 6.00 11.81 -30.34
C ARG A 513 5.08 12.67 -31.21
N LEU A 514 4.03 12.05 -31.75
CA LEU A 514 2.98 12.70 -32.51
C LEU A 514 2.02 13.44 -31.58
N TYR A 515 1.66 14.66 -31.96
CA TYR A 515 0.59 15.45 -31.38
C TYR A 515 -0.25 16.03 -32.52
N ASP A 516 -1.55 15.81 -32.47
CA ASP A 516 -2.45 16.22 -33.54
C ASP A 516 -3.79 16.76 -33.02
N PHE A 517 -4.49 17.45 -33.91
CA PHE A 517 -5.85 17.93 -33.73
C PHE A 517 -6.53 17.99 -35.10
N SER A 518 -7.76 17.49 -35.19
CA SER A 518 -8.66 17.72 -36.33
C SER A 518 -10.04 18.16 -35.85
N SER A 519 -10.67 19.07 -36.58
CA SER A 519 -12.05 19.49 -36.31
C SER A 519 -13.08 18.38 -36.59
N SER A 520 -12.83 17.54 -37.59
CA SER A 520 -13.67 16.39 -37.98
C SER A 520 -12.89 15.08 -37.82
N SER A 521 -12.23 14.64 -38.89
CA SER A 521 -11.36 13.46 -38.94
C SER A 521 -10.07 13.86 -39.64
N MET A 522 -8.92 13.46 -39.09
CA MET A 522 -7.64 13.72 -39.75
C MET A 522 -7.61 13.12 -41.16
N LYS A 523 -8.23 11.96 -41.34
CA LYS A 523 -8.37 11.29 -42.65
C LYS A 523 -9.21 12.12 -43.62
N SER A 524 -10.36 12.66 -43.19
CA SER A 524 -11.22 13.46 -44.07
C SER A 524 -10.61 14.81 -44.45
N VAL A 525 -9.87 15.45 -43.53
CA VAL A 525 -9.16 16.70 -43.81
C VAL A 525 -8.02 16.46 -44.79
N ILE A 526 -7.28 15.35 -44.66
CA ILE A 526 -6.21 14.97 -45.59
C ILE A 526 -6.78 14.55 -46.95
N GLU A 527 -7.86 13.77 -46.98
CA GLU A 527 -8.56 13.39 -48.21
C GLU A 527 -9.06 14.62 -48.96
N ARG A 528 -9.75 15.54 -48.27
CA ARG A 528 -10.21 16.80 -48.89
C ARG A 528 -9.05 17.67 -49.37
N TYR A 529 -7.94 17.71 -48.62
CA TYR A 529 -6.73 18.40 -49.09
C TYR A 529 -6.18 17.72 -50.34
N SER A 530 -6.16 16.39 -50.40
CA SER A 530 -5.73 15.61 -51.57
C SER A 530 -6.63 15.88 -52.79
N ASP A 531 -7.95 15.84 -52.59
CA ASP A 531 -8.96 16.09 -53.63
C ASP A 531 -8.94 17.55 -54.12
N ALA A 532 -8.80 18.52 -53.22
CA ALA A 532 -8.73 19.94 -53.54
C ALA A 532 -7.42 20.33 -54.22
N LYS A 533 -6.34 19.57 -53.99
CA LYS A 533 -5.06 19.77 -54.69
C LYS A 533 -5.04 19.14 -56.08
N GLY A 534 -6.11 18.43 -56.46
CA GLY A 534 -6.43 17.99 -57.82
C GLY A 534 -5.23 17.56 -58.64
N GLU A 535 -4.97 16.26 -58.71
CA GLU A 535 -4.38 15.63 -59.88
C GLU A 535 -5.27 15.93 -61.09
N ALA A 536 -5.06 17.12 -61.66
CA ALA A 536 -5.60 17.62 -62.90
C ALA A 536 -4.44 18.19 -63.73
N SER A 537 -3.55 17.28 -64.10
CA SER A 537 -3.13 17.19 -65.50
C SER A 537 -3.27 15.71 -65.88
N SER A 538 -4.32 15.43 -66.66
CA SER A 538 -4.58 14.19 -67.41
C SER A 538 -3.26 13.60 -67.94
N GLU A 539 -2.96 12.31 -67.75
CA GLU A 539 -3.58 11.19 -68.48
C GLU A 539 -3.79 9.97 -67.58
N ASN A 540 -4.99 9.39 -67.66
CA ASN A 540 -5.22 7.98 -67.38
C ASN A 540 -4.44 7.14 -68.39
N ASP A 541 -3.17 6.89 -68.14
CA ASP A 541 -2.46 5.75 -68.69
C ASP A 541 -2.07 4.82 -67.53
N PRO A 542 -2.63 3.59 -67.43
CA PRO A 542 -2.22 2.59 -66.45
C PRO A 542 -0.70 2.38 -66.41
N ALA A 543 0.03 2.73 -67.47
CA ALA A 543 1.48 2.66 -67.52
C ALA A 543 2.19 3.68 -66.60
N SER A 544 1.62 4.85 -66.35
CA SER A 544 2.25 5.94 -65.59
C SER A 544 2.17 5.73 -64.07
N GLU A 545 1.06 5.21 -63.57
CA GLU A 545 0.89 4.79 -62.17
C GLU A 545 1.77 3.56 -61.86
N ILE A 546 1.85 2.61 -62.80
CA ILE A 546 2.80 1.49 -62.73
C ILE A 546 4.25 2.02 -62.72
N GLN A 547 4.61 3.03 -63.53
CA GLN A 547 5.95 3.61 -63.52
C GLN A 547 6.28 4.34 -62.21
N PHE A 548 5.31 5.03 -61.60
CA PHE A 548 5.50 5.69 -60.31
C PHE A 548 5.75 4.67 -59.20
N TRP A 549 4.87 3.67 -59.06
CA TRP A 549 5.05 2.60 -58.08
C TRP A 549 6.27 1.71 -58.37
N GLN A 550 6.67 1.55 -59.64
CA GLN A 550 7.94 0.92 -60.00
C GLN A 550 9.15 1.75 -59.54
N LYS A 551 9.08 3.07 -59.64
CA LYS A 551 10.14 3.98 -59.19
C LYS A 551 10.24 4.00 -57.65
N GLU A 552 9.10 4.05 -56.96
CA GLU A 552 9.01 3.96 -55.50
C GLU A 552 9.54 2.60 -55.02
N ALA A 553 9.11 1.50 -55.66
CA ALA A 553 9.57 0.15 -55.36
C ALA A 553 11.06 -0.03 -55.68
N ALA A 554 11.61 0.63 -56.71
CA ALA A 554 13.03 0.61 -57.03
C ALA A 554 13.85 1.36 -55.97
N ILE A 555 13.36 2.50 -55.47
CA ILE A 555 13.99 3.25 -54.37
C ILE A 555 13.98 2.43 -53.08
N LEU A 556 12.83 1.84 -52.73
CA LEU A 556 12.69 0.99 -51.55
C LEU A 556 13.54 -0.28 -51.66
N LYS A 557 13.60 -0.92 -52.82
CA LYS A 557 14.50 -2.06 -53.07
C LYS A 557 15.97 -1.66 -52.93
N ARG A 558 16.34 -0.47 -53.40
CA ARG A 558 17.71 0.05 -53.25
C ARG A 558 18.04 0.34 -51.79
N GLN A 559 17.11 0.91 -51.03
CA GLN A 559 17.28 1.12 -49.59
C GLN A 559 17.41 -0.19 -48.83
N LEU A 560 16.58 -1.18 -49.14
CA LEU A 560 16.65 -2.51 -48.54
C LEU A 560 17.97 -3.21 -48.89
N HIS A 561 18.42 -3.08 -50.15
CA HIS A 561 19.70 -3.64 -50.59
C HIS A 561 20.87 -2.98 -49.85
N ASN A 562 20.91 -1.65 -49.78
CA ASN A 562 21.93 -0.93 -49.01
C ASN A 562 21.91 -1.32 -47.52
N LEU A 563 20.73 -1.53 -46.94
CA LEU A 563 20.61 -1.94 -45.54
C LEU A 563 21.12 -3.37 -45.31
N GLN A 564 20.79 -4.29 -46.23
CA GLN A 564 21.26 -5.67 -46.22
C GLN A 564 22.76 -5.77 -46.48
N GLU A 565 23.31 -4.92 -47.35
CA GLU A 565 24.73 -4.82 -47.64
C GLU A 565 25.49 -4.26 -46.42
N ASN A 566 25.00 -3.19 -45.79
CA ASN A 566 25.54 -2.69 -44.54
C ASN A 566 25.51 -3.74 -43.42
N HIS A 567 24.43 -4.53 -43.33
CA HIS A 567 24.33 -5.63 -42.37
C HIS A 567 25.35 -6.74 -42.67
N ARG A 568 25.52 -7.15 -43.94
CA ARG A 568 26.54 -8.13 -44.35
C ARG A 568 27.96 -7.63 -44.08
N GLN A 569 28.25 -6.37 -44.39
CA GLN A 569 29.52 -5.73 -44.11
C GLN A 569 29.80 -5.69 -42.60
N MET A 570 28.82 -5.35 -41.76
CA MET A 570 28.96 -5.44 -40.29
C MET A 570 29.19 -6.87 -39.78
N MET A 571 28.74 -7.89 -40.51
CA MET A 571 28.98 -9.30 -40.22
C MET A 571 30.31 -9.83 -40.81
N GLY A 572 31.05 -9.00 -41.52
CA GLY A 572 32.34 -9.34 -42.15
C GLY A 572 32.23 -10.02 -43.51
N GLU A 573 31.06 -10.03 -44.13
CA GLU A 573 30.79 -10.62 -45.44
C GLU A 573 30.91 -9.57 -46.57
N GLU A 574 31.38 -9.97 -47.76
CA GLU A 574 31.46 -9.13 -48.98
C GLU A 574 32.21 -7.79 -48.80
N LEU A 575 33.29 -7.76 -48.01
CA LEU A 575 34.12 -6.56 -47.78
C LEU A 575 34.97 -6.11 -48.98
N SER A 576 35.04 -6.92 -50.04
CA SER A 576 35.83 -6.65 -51.25
C SER A 576 35.18 -5.54 -52.09
N GLY A 577 35.64 -4.30 -51.90
CA GLY A 577 35.13 -3.11 -52.60
C GLY A 577 35.07 -1.85 -51.73
N LEU A 578 35.20 -1.99 -50.41
CA LEU A 578 35.26 -0.87 -49.48
C LEU A 578 36.64 -0.19 -49.50
N SER A 579 36.66 1.14 -49.40
CA SER A 579 37.90 1.90 -49.23
C SER A 579 38.50 1.63 -47.84
N VAL A 580 39.81 1.83 -47.68
CA VAL A 580 40.50 1.69 -46.38
C VAL A 580 39.85 2.56 -45.30
N GLU A 581 39.40 3.76 -45.66
CA GLU A 581 38.69 4.66 -44.75
C GLU A 581 37.32 4.12 -44.32
N ALA A 582 36.58 3.48 -45.25
CA ALA A 582 35.29 2.86 -44.94
C ALA A 582 35.46 1.61 -44.06
N LEU A 583 36.51 0.81 -44.30
CA LEU A 583 36.86 -0.33 -43.44
C LEU A 583 37.22 0.12 -42.02
N GLN A 584 38.01 1.20 -41.89
CA GLN A 584 38.40 1.75 -40.59
C GLN A 584 37.19 2.27 -39.80
N ASN A 585 36.24 2.90 -40.48
CA ASN A 585 35.01 3.38 -39.83
C ASN A 585 34.13 2.21 -39.37
N LEU A 586 34.03 1.15 -40.17
CA LEU A 586 33.31 -0.07 -39.82
C LEU A 586 33.95 -0.78 -38.60
N GLU A 587 35.28 -0.88 -38.59
CA GLU A 587 36.06 -1.41 -37.46
C GLU A 587 35.81 -0.59 -36.18
N ASN A 588 35.90 0.74 -36.26
CA ASN A 588 35.66 1.62 -35.11
C ASN A 588 34.22 1.48 -34.57
N GLN A 589 33.22 1.33 -35.44
CA GLN A 589 31.83 1.13 -35.03
C GLN A 589 31.61 -0.23 -34.34
N LEU A 590 32.23 -1.29 -34.86
CA LEU A 590 32.19 -2.62 -34.26
C LEU A 590 32.93 -2.63 -32.92
N GLU A 591 34.09 -1.97 -32.82
CA GLU A 591 34.87 -1.88 -31.59
C GLU A 591 34.12 -1.12 -30.49
N LEU A 592 33.52 0.03 -30.82
CA LEU A 592 32.70 0.80 -29.88
C LEU A 592 31.48 -0.01 -29.38
N SER A 593 30.81 -0.72 -30.29
CA SER A 593 29.66 -1.57 -29.96
C SER A 593 30.07 -2.76 -29.08
N LEU A 594 31.17 -3.44 -29.43
CA LEU A 594 31.72 -4.57 -28.68
C LEU A 594 32.18 -4.13 -27.28
N ARG A 595 32.80 -2.95 -27.17
CA ARG A 595 33.20 -2.37 -25.89
C ARG A 595 31.98 -2.10 -25.00
N GLY A 596 30.90 -1.58 -25.57
CA GLY A 596 29.62 -1.41 -24.87
C GLY A 596 29.05 -2.72 -24.34
N VAL A 597 29.05 -3.78 -25.17
CA VAL A 597 28.58 -5.11 -24.78
C VAL A 597 29.46 -5.74 -23.70
N ARG A 598 30.79 -5.66 -23.83
CA ARG A 598 31.75 -6.16 -22.83
C ARG A 598 31.56 -5.47 -21.48
N MET A 599 31.52 -4.13 -21.44
CA MET A 599 31.29 -3.40 -20.19
C MET A 599 30.00 -3.82 -19.50
N LYS A 600 28.91 -4.01 -20.26
CA LYS A 600 27.63 -4.45 -19.70
C LYS A 600 27.70 -5.88 -19.17
N LYS A 601 28.36 -6.79 -19.89
CA LYS A 601 28.57 -8.18 -19.46
C LYS A 601 29.41 -8.24 -18.18
N ASP A 602 30.49 -7.47 -18.12
CA ASP A 602 31.40 -7.43 -16.97
C ASP A 602 30.69 -6.85 -15.73
N GLN A 603 29.88 -5.81 -15.91
CA GLN A 603 29.07 -5.24 -14.84
C GLN A 603 28.09 -6.28 -14.25
N MET A 604 27.38 -7.03 -15.11
CA MET A 604 26.46 -8.08 -14.67
C MET A 604 27.20 -9.21 -13.95
N LEU A 605 28.35 -9.64 -14.47
CA LEU A 605 29.15 -10.70 -13.85
C LEU A 605 29.65 -10.30 -12.46
N ILE A 606 30.10 -9.05 -12.28
CA ILE A 606 30.53 -8.52 -10.98
C ILE A 606 29.37 -8.50 -10.00
N GLU A 607 28.19 -8.05 -10.42
CA GLU A 607 26.99 -8.05 -9.59
C GLU A 607 26.60 -9.46 -9.16
N GLU A 608 26.66 -10.43 -10.06
CA GLU A 608 26.33 -11.83 -9.76
C GLU A 608 27.34 -12.49 -8.81
N ILE A 609 28.64 -12.23 -9.00
CA ILE A 609 29.69 -12.68 -8.07
C ILE A 609 29.45 -12.09 -6.67
N GLN A 610 29.06 -10.82 -6.56
CA GLN A 610 28.78 -10.19 -5.26
C GLN A 610 27.57 -10.82 -4.57
N VAL A 611 26.52 -11.16 -5.32
CA VAL A 611 25.35 -11.85 -4.78
C VAL A 611 25.71 -13.25 -4.30
N LEU A 612 26.35 -14.06 -5.14
CA LEU A 612 26.76 -15.42 -4.80
C LEU A 612 27.72 -15.46 -3.61
N ASN A 613 28.64 -14.50 -3.50
CA ASN A 613 29.56 -14.43 -2.37
C ASN A 613 28.81 -14.08 -1.06
N ARG A 614 27.77 -13.23 -1.10
CA ARG A 614 26.93 -12.97 0.08
C ARG A 614 26.13 -14.20 0.50
N GLU A 615 25.54 -14.90 -0.45
CA GLU A 615 24.80 -16.14 -0.18
C GLU A 615 25.72 -17.24 0.36
N GLY A 616 26.90 -17.43 -0.23
CA GLY A 616 27.90 -18.38 0.27
C GLY A 616 28.32 -18.10 1.71
N ASN A 617 28.54 -16.83 2.07
CA ASN A 617 28.86 -16.43 3.44
C ASN A 617 27.71 -16.70 4.43
N LEU A 618 26.46 -16.44 4.02
CA LEU A 618 25.27 -16.74 4.82
C LEU A 618 25.12 -18.24 5.06
N VAL A 619 25.20 -19.05 4.01
CA VAL A 619 25.10 -20.52 4.10
C VAL A 619 26.24 -21.08 4.96
N HIS A 620 27.45 -20.54 4.84
CA HIS A 620 28.58 -20.94 5.71
C HIS A 620 28.28 -20.64 7.19
N GLN A 621 27.70 -19.47 7.48
CA GLN A 621 27.34 -19.09 8.84
C GLN A 621 26.22 -19.96 9.41
N GLU A 622 25.21 -20.30 8.60
CA GLU A 622 24.13 -21.22 8.98
C GLU A 622 24.66 -22.63 9.24
N ASN A 623 25.56 -23.13 8.40
CA ASN A 623 26.21 -24.42 8.58
C ASN A 623 27.02 -24.48 9.88
N LEU A 624 27.73 -23.40 10.24
CA LEU A 624 28.44 -23.32 11.52
C LEU A 624 27.47 -23.35 12.72
N ASP A 625 26.31 -22.70 12.62
CA ASP A 625 25.30 -22.70 13.69
C ASP A 625 24.62 -24.07 13.82
N LEU A 626 24.32 -24.72 12.70
CA LEU A 626 23.78 -26.08 12.67
C LEU A 626 24.76 -27.09 13.29
N HIS A 627 26.05 -27.02 12.95
CA HIS A 627 27.06 -27.89 13.57
C HIS A 627 27.12 -27.71 15.09
N LYS A 628 27.04 -26.46 15.58
CA LYS A 628 26.97 -26.20 17.04
C LYS A 628 25.75 -26.82 17.68
N LYS A 629 24.57 -26.72 17.04
CA LYS A 629 23.32 -27.30 17.52
C LYS A 629 23.35 -28.83 17.52
N VAL A 630 23.90 -29.45 16.48
CA VAL A 630 24.06 -30.91 16.39
C VAL A 630 24.98 -31.42 17.49
N ASN A 631 26.13 -30.77 17.71
CA ASN A 631 27.04 -31.13 18.79
C ASN A 631 26.38 -31.01 20.17
N LEU A 632 25.60 -29.95 20.39
CA LEU A 632 24.86 -29.75 21.63
C LEU A 632 23.80 -30.86 21.86
N MET A 633 23.04 -31.23 20.82
CA MET A 633 22.10 -32.36 20.90
C MET A 633 22.81 -33.68 21.18
N HIS A 634 23.95 -33.92 20.55
CA HIS A 634 24.72 -35.15 20.78
C HIS A 634 25.19 -35.25 22.23
N GLN A 635 25.62 -34.13 22.82
CA GLN A 635 26.00 -34.05 24.23
C GLN A 635 24.80 -34.25 25.16
N GLN A 636 23.67 -33.63 24.87
CA GLN A 636 22.43 -33.83 25.63
C GLN A 636 21.92 -35.28 25.56
N ASN A 637 21.97 -35.91 24.39
CA ASN A 637 21.59 -37.31 24.22
C ASN A 637 22.53 -38.26 24.97
N LYS A 638 23.83 -37.98 24.99
CA LYS A 638 24.79 -38.74 25.79
C LYS A 638 24.48 -38.65 27.29
N GLU A 639 24.21 -37.45 27.80
CA GLU A 639 23.79 -37.25 29.21
C GLU A 639 22.44 -37.93 29.53
N LEU A 640 21.51 -37.97 28.57
CA LEU A 640 20.24 -38.67 28.70
C LEU A 640 20.42 -40.18 28.75
N HIS A 641 21.27 -40.75 27.88
CA HIS A 641 21.59 -42.17 27.91
C HIS A 641 22.28 -42.59 29.22
N GLU A 642 23.23 -41.80 29.71
CA GLU A 642 23.86 -42.05 31.02
C GLU A 642 22.83 -42.06 32.16
N LYS A 643 21.88 -41.11 32.16
CA LYS A 643 20.78 -41.07 33.15
C LYS A 643 19.77 -42.22 33.01
N VAL A 644 19.49 -42.68 31.79
CA VAL A 644 18.58 -43.81 31.55
C VAL A 644 19.23 -45.12 32.00
N SER A 645 20.52 -45.33 31.73
CA SER A 645 21.27 -46.49 32.22
C SER A 645 21.37 -46.54 33.75
N GLU A 646 21.50 -45.40 34.44
CA GLU A 646 21.40 -45.34 35.91
C GLU A 646 20.00 -45.73 36.43
N VAL A 647 18.92 -45.38 35.73
CA VAL A 647 17.54 -45.70 36.11
C VAL A 647 17.19 -47.17 35.82
N GLU A 648 17.72 -47.75 34.76
CA GLU A 648 17.53 -49.17 34.43
C GLU A 648 18.35 -50.10 35.34
N GLY A 649 19.57 -49.71 35.72
CA GLY A 649 20.36 -50.44 36.73
C GLY A 649 19.68 -50.55 38.10
N VAL A 650 18.85 -49.56 38.47
CA VAL A 650 18.06 -49.57 39.72
C VAL A 650 16.78 -50.41 39.59
N LYS A 651 16.25 -50.62 38.37
CA LYS A 651 15.05 -51.45 38.13
C LYS A 651 15.36 -52.95 38.03
N ILE A 652 16.56 -53.34 37.60
CA ILE A 652 16.94 -54.75 37.44
C ILE A 652 17.04 -55.48 38.80
N THR A 653 17.32 -54.78 39.91
CA THR A 653 17.33 -55.41 41.24
C THR A 653 15.93 -55.81 41.76
N ASN A 654 14.85 -55.23 41.20
CA ASN A 654 13.48 -55.45 41.67
C ASN A 654 12.64 -56.36 40.78
N LYS A 655 13.22 -56.96 39.73
CA LYS A 655 12.49 -57.77 38.75
C LYS A 655 13.08 -59.18 38.54
N ASN A 656 13.81 -59.71 39.52
CA ASN A 656 14.27 -61.11 39.54
C ASN A 656 13.20 -62.13 39.96
N PHE A 657 11.91 -61.82 39.76
CA PHE A 657 10.82 -62.74 40.05
C PHE A 657 9.82 -62.76 38.90
N LEU A 658 10.18 -63.49 37.83
CA LEU A 658 9.29 -64.29 36.95
C LEU A 658 9.87 -64.42 35.53
N LEU A 659 10.27 -65.66 35.21
CA LEU A 659 10.30 -66.30 33.89
C LEU A 659 11.50 -66.06 32.96
N THR A 660 12.49 -66.91 33.22
CA THR A 660 13.34 -67.74 32.35
C THR A 660 12.99 -67.94 30.85
N ASN A 661 14.07 -67.95 30.06
CA ASN A 661 14.41 -68.79 28.89
C ASN A 661 13.83 -68.45 27.50
N GLY A 662 14.74 -68.10 26.57
CA GLY A 662 14.61 -68.58 25.18
C GLY A 662 15.16 -67.69 24.05
N LEU A 663 16.45 -67.85 23.76
CA LEU A 663 17.09 -67.85 22.43
C LEU A 663 17.47 -66.52 21.76
N ASP A 664 18.68 -66.58 21.19
CA ASP A 664 19.56 -65.53 20.69
C ASP A 664 19.88 -65.78 19.19
N MET A 665 20.35 -64.71 18.54
CA MET A 665 21.14 -64.63 17.30
C MET A 665 20.50 -64.33 15.92
N ARG A 666 20.86 -63.09 15.47
CA ARG A 666 21.17 -62.56 14.10
C ARG A 666 20.00 -62.40 13.12
N ASP A 667 19.82 -61.27 12.42
CA ASP A 667 20.79 -60.63 11.52
C ASP A 667 20.42 -59.15 11.14
N ASN A 668 21.46 -58.38 10.78
CA ASN A 668 21.56 -57.26 9.82
C ASN A 668 20.49 -56.13 9.72
N SER A 669 20.94 -54.88 9.92
CA SER A 669 21.25 -53.91 8.85
C SER A 669 21.19 -52.45 9.35
N SER A 670 22.27 -51.70 9.16
CA SER A 670 22.31 -50.29 8.75
C SER A 670 23.76 -49.79 8.80
N GLU A 671 24.35 -49.74 7.62
CA GLU A 671 25.74 -49.38 7.34
C GLU A 671 26.09 -47.95 7.79
N HIS A 672 27.33 -47.80 8.27
CA HIS A 672 27.99 -46.51 8.46
C HIS A 672 28.27 -45.86 7.10
N VAL A 673 27.63 -44.72 6.80
CA VAL A 673 28.03 -43.86 5.69
C VAL A 673 29.07 -42.86 6.19
N HIS A 674 30.33 -43.11 5.83
CA HIS A 674 31.47 -42.21 6.07
C HIS A 674 31.58 -41.23 4.89
N LEU A 675 31.00 -40.03 5.01
CA LEU A 675 31.21 -38.94 4.04
C LEU A 675 32.46 -38.14 4.42
N GLN A 676 33.57 -38.45 3.76
CA GLN A 676 34.81 -37.69 3.84
C GLN A 676 34.70 -36.47 2.92
N LEU A 677 34.42 -35.30 3.49
CA LEU A 677 34.52 -34.01 2.80
C LEU A 677 35.96 -33.52 2.87
N SER A 678 36.58 -33.34 1.70
CA SER A 678 37.91 -32.76 1.54
C SER A 678 37.97 -31.36 2.16
N GLN A 679 38.86 -31.13 3.12
CA GLN A 679 39.18 -29.79 3.59
C GLN A 679 40.07 -29.08 2.55
N PRO A 680 39.82 -27.81 2.20
CA PRO A 680 40.77 -27.05 1.41
C PRO A 680 41.96 -26.67 2.30
N GLN A 681 43.15 -27.20 1.99
CA GLN A 681 44.41 -26.63 2.49
C GLN A 681 44.58 -25.21 1.93
N PRO A 682 45.08 -24.25 2.73
CA PRO A 682 45.40 -22.93 2.22
C PRO A 682 46.73 -23.01 1.45
N ASP A 683 46.66 -23.21 0.13
CA ASP A 683 47.83 -23.11 -0.75
C ASP A 683 48.15 -21.62 -1.00
N GLU A 684 49.09 -21.08 -0.22
CA GLU A 684 49.66 -19.73 -0.39
C GLU A 684 50.31 -19.50 -1.77
N THR A 685 50.53 -20.56 -2.54
CA THR A 685 51.07 -20.53 -3.90
C THR A 685 50.05 -20.06 -4.95
N HIS A 686 48.75 -20.27 -4.76
CA HIS A 686 47.73 -19.89 -5.74
C HIS A 686 47.35 -18.40 -5.69
N ALA A 687 47.50 -17.75 -4.52
CA ALA A 687 47.21 -16.32 -4.36
C ALA A 687 48.23 -15.41 -5.06
N LYS A 688 49.50 -15.84 -5.17
CA LYS A 688 50.55 -15.10 -5.89
C LYS A 688 50.41 -15.18 -7.43
N ALA A 689 49.88 -16.29 -7.95
CA ALA A 689 49.66 -16.44 -9.39
C ALA A 689 48.53 -15.53 -9.92
N ILE A 690 47.51 -15.27 -9.09
CA ILE A 690 46.38 -14.39 -9.47
C ILE A 690 46.78 -12.91 -9.43
N GLN A 691 47.65 -12.50 -8.49
CA GLN A 691 48.18 -11.13 -8.47
C GLN A 691 49.15 -10.81 -9.63
N LEU A 692 49.93 -11.79 -10.10
CA LEU A 692 50.85 -11.60 -11.22
C LEU A 692 50.14 -11.53 -12.59
N ASN A 693 49.06 -12.30 -12.78
CA ASN A 693 48.26 -12.21 -14.01
C ASN A 693 47.42 -10.92 -14.12
N TYR A 694 47.11 -10.26 -13.00
CA TYR A 694 46.39 -8.99 -13.00
C TYR A 694 47.26 -7.80 -13.45
N PHE A 695 48.59 -7.89 -13.29
CA PHE A 695 49.54 -6.85 -13.76
C PHE A 695 49.97 -7.02 -15.22
N SER A 696 49.75 -8.17 -15.84
CA SER A 696 50.06 -8.40 -17.27
C SER A 696 48.96 -7.93 -18.23
N PHE A 697 47.78 -7.54 -17.73
CA PHE A 697 46.62 -7.20 -18.57
C PHE A 697 46.31 -5.68 -18.60
N ILE A 698 47.15 -4.86 -17.96
CA ILE A 698 47.05 -3.39 -17.96
C ILE A 698 48.36 -2.75 -18.48
N ALA A 699 48.96 -3.35 -19.51
CA ALA A 699 49.99 -2.73 -20.33
C ALA A 699 49.50 -2.65 -21.78
#